data_AF-A0A5J4FXA9-F1
#
_entry.id   AF-A0A5J4FXA9-F1
#
_cell.length_a   1.000
_cell.length_b   1.000
_cell.length_c   1.000
_cell.angle_alpha   90.00
_cell.angle_beta   90.00
_cell.angle_gamma   90.00
#
_symmetry.space_group_name_H-M   'P 1'
#
loop_
_entity.id
_entity.type
_entity.pdbx_description
1 polymer ?
#
loop_
_entity_poly.entity_id
_entity_poly.type
_entity_poly.pdbx_seq_one_letter_code
_entity_poly.pdbx_strand_id
1 'polypeptide(L)'
;MKKFILVLITFFITIQLYGQSNTFIKASIIDAETQQSIPYVNVGFFDKAIGTTTNEQGQFSLAFDNSIVKQVPLQISAIGYESKEITFEEIEKLINFSVKITLIPEQYNLNEVTITSQKRSLERLGSKAYSAKGIGYWHEIEGLGGELATKIDIKHDNTLLHDLTFNIVENLSDSLLIRVNVYDYHRGFPGKNLLSQNIFHTVSNKKGIETIPLKKYKIKADNDIIVSLELVEVYGDVIYFAVSSSSYNGTSYTKKISQDRWLRQKETKLAFSLIASYTQQNPQQITTIRELPKKAEIFWDTSFSMRNRDFDEESKLLRKYLRKCNNIDIKVSKFNTSIYETKEFKIRNGNSNEVLNYLEESTYFGASSFSAVLKQNNFNASLGLLFSDGISQLSNIESKGFLEIFTVNSKKIAAHEILQSVANYNNGTYLDLTKYDVKTALEFLLENTENIEDYQNSTNDTRANVYGIVYNEEGPVQGAYIVLNDSFEIVETDKKGAYSINAEAGDKLTIDAIGMKTKDTVVSALKKLNISLALNAEKLAEVELKAKTNAKDRAEELVDTPFGKRMRGSVGYSLANRITSEEILGTDIDLMKILMKMPGVSVINLKNVPPQEPIYGFTRTMNGGINGGLPALIIDGLAYDQQRGQLAPRISAEKIESVTLLKSIAATTRYGSLGAFGLIVVKLKNSFNIEDTASDNFANKTPDITVKGNVYKEQLPMLEQVNQNIAKPTYITTLKDAGSFTDAKSKYALLLNTQDSKTISFYVNTGDYFKKWDKKYASTIYSTILELAPKNLKALKTAAYKLEEIGNHEKALEVYQYIVDSFPSKVQSYLDVARAYTNTKNYKEAGSLYTQMYFNTIPNVDFTNTAPTVINELRYLVANHKSQIDYKELPPEMLELTFKKDYRIVFEWNDPLAEFKIQFVNPENKYFTFSHTEFEDTELITSEIENGLHSKEFIIDDEVSGDWLINTHSFEREDIKNPVYLKMTTYEDFGLASQQTKIQVVNLGEISEKITLKKLITHLKK
;
A
#
# COMPACT_ATOMS: atom_id res chain seq x y z
N MET A 1 -32.76 26.79 -51.90
CA MET A 1 -31.50 26.43 -52.61
C MET A 1 -30.59 27.66 -52.66
N LYS A 2 -29.27 27.47 -52.44
CA LYS A 2 -28.16 28.47 -52.47
C LYS A 2 -27.77 29.26 -51.21
N LYS A 3 -28.33 29.03 -50.03
CA LYS A 3 -27.74 29.54 -48.75
C LYS A 3 -27.59 28.51 -47.61
N PHE A 4 -27.94 27.24 -47.82
CA PHE A 4 -27.91 26.20 -46.79
C PHE A 4 -26.88 25.08 -47.04
N ILE A 5 -26.09 25.16 -48.12
CA ILE A 5 -25.07 24.16 -48.48
C ILE A 5 -23.64 24.65 -48.16
N LEU A 6 -23.47 25.93 -47.80
CA LEU A 6 -22.15 26.50 -47.49
C LEU A 6 -21.77 26.45 -46.00
N VAL A 7 -22.68 26.06 -45.11
CA VAL A 7 -22.41 25.92 -43.65
C VAL A 7 -22.10 24.48 -43.26
N LEU A 8 -22.34 23.52 -44.15
CA LEU A 8 -22.09 22.09 -43.92
C LEU A 8 -20.72 21.60 -44.43
N ILE A 9 -19.90 22.47 -45.03
CA ILE A 9 -18.53 22.16 -45.47
C ILE A 9 -17.46 22.78 -44.55
N THR A 10 -17.84 23.72 -43.67
CA THR A 10 -16.93 24.33 -42.68
C THR A 10 -16.92 23.68 -41.30
N PHE A 11 -17.73 22.64 -41.07
CA PHE A 11 -17.78 21.91 -39.79
C PHE A 11 -17.10 20.52 -39.82
N PHE A 12 -16.35 20.21 -40.89
CA PHE A 12 -15.59 18.96 -41.03
C PHE A 12 -14.06 19.15 -41.12
N ILE A 13 -13.54 20.33 -40.77
CA ILE A 13 -12.09 20.58 -40.66
C ILE A 13 -11.81 21.33 -39.36
N THR A 14 -11.85 20.62 -38.23
CA THR A 14 -10.92 20.78 -37.09
C THR A 14 -11.24 19.68 -36.07
N ILE A 15 -11.10 18.42 -36.47
CA ILE A 15 -10.63 17.42 -35.51
C ILE A 15 -9.11 17.61 -35.52
N GLN A 16 -8.59 18.45 -34.62
CA GLN A 16 -7.19 18.31 -34.27
C GLN A 16 -7.10 17.00 -33.49
N LEU A 17 -6.87 15.92 -34.25
CA LEU A 17 -6.15 14.77 -33.74
C LEU A 17 -4.87 15.33 -33.14
N TYR A 18 -4.77 15.39 -31.81
CA TYR A 18 -3.46 15.39 -31.16
C TYR A 18 -2.85 14.01 -31.40
N GLY A 19 -2.46 13.74 -32.64
CA GLY A 19 -1.51 12.69 -32.93
C GLY A 19 -0.20 13.15 -32.31
N GLN A 20 0.35 12.36 -31.38
CA GLN A 20 1.75 12.48 -30.99
C GLN A 20 2.59 12.30 -32.26
N SER A 21 3.06 13.40 -32.85
CA SER A 21 3.95 13.35 -34.00
C SER A 21 5.37 13.15 -33.47
N ASN A 22 5.85 11.91 -33.51
CA ASN A 22 7.28 11.66 -33.30
C ASN A 22 8.06 12.34 -34.42
N THR A 23 8.99 13.21 -34.05
CA THR A 23 9.97 13.79 -34.97
C THR A 23 11.05 12.75 -35.24
N PHE A 24 11.53 12.67 -36.49
CA PHE A 24 12.61 11.79 -36.87
C PHE A 24 13.82 12.61 -37.31
N ILE A 25 15.01 12.21 -36.86
CA ILE A 25 16.27 12.71 -37.37
C ILE A 25 17.07 11.59 -38.01
N LYS A 26 17.76 11.93 -39.10
CA LYS A 26 18.59 11.03 -39.89
C LYS A 26 19.85 11.76 -40.33
N ALA A 27 21.01 11.18 -40.06
CA ALA A 27 22.30 11.72 -40.49
C ALA A 27 23.38 10.63 -40.54
N SER A 28 24.52 10.97 -41.14
CA SER A 28 25.74 10.15 -41.14
C SER A 28 26.81 10.79 -40.26
N ILE A 29 27.61 9.98 -39.56
CA ILE A 29 28.72 10.45 -38.73
C ILE A 29 30.04 10.10 -39.41
N ILE A 30 30.92 11.10 -39.54
CA ILE A 30 32.21 10.96 -40.21
C ILE A 30 33.36 11.54 -39.37
N ASP A 31 34.55 11.05 -39.65
CA ASP A 31 35.80 11.54 -39.09
C ASP A 31 36.23 12.87 -39.73
N ALA A 32 36.65 13.84 -38.92
CA ALA A 32 37.07 15.16 -39.39
C ALA A 32 38.28 15.14 -40.32
N GLU A 33 39.23 14.25 -40.07
CA GLU A 33 40.50 14.20 -40.77
C GLU A 33 40.39 13.29 -42.01
N THR A 34 39.88 12.08 -41.82
CA THR A 34 39.87 11.06 -42.89
C THR A 34 38.63 11.14 -43.78
N GLN A 35 37.57 11.83 -43.35
CA GLN A 35 36.26 11.89 -44.00
C GLN A 35 35.57 10.51 -44.15
N GLN A 36 36.08 9.47 -43.49
CA GLN A 36 35.48 8.14 -43.46
C GLN A 36 34.32 8.08 -42.47
N SER A 37 33.37 7.17 -42.72
CA SER A 37 32.23 6.97 -41.83
C SER A 37 32.67 6.31 -40.52
N ILE A 38 32.10 6.75 -39.40
CA ILE A 38 32.39 6.20 -38.08
C ILE A 38 31.23 5.28 -37.69
N PRO A 39 31.43 3.96 -37.66
CA PRO A 39 30.37 3.02 -37.31
C PRO A 39 30.12 3.02 -35.79
N TYR A 40 28.89 2.66 -35.40
CA TYR A 40 28.50 2.35 -34.03
C TYR A 40 28.66 3.50 -33.00
N VAL A 41 28.60 4.75 -33.43
CA VAL A 41 28.67 5.94 -32.58
C VAL A 41 27.40 6.05 -31.72
N ASN A 42 27.55 6.40 -30.45
CA ASN A 42 26.43 6.60 -29.54
C ASN A 42 25.78 7.96 -29.77
N VAL A 43 24.46 7.98 -29.99
CA VAL A 43 23.68 9.19 -30.28
C VAL A 43 22.45 9.21 -29.39
N GLY A 44 22.19 10.29 -28.64
CA GLY A 44 20.99 10.35 -27.82
C GLY A 44 20.86 11.62 -26.99
N PHE A 45 19.70 11.79 -26.37
CA PHE A 45 19.43 12.88 -25.43
C PHE A 45 19.77 12.41 -24.03
N PHE A 46 20.72 13.09 -23.40
CA PHE A 46 21.19 12.73 -22.07
C PHE A 46 20.02 12.66 -21.07
N ASP A 47 19.91 11.53 -20.37
CA ASP A 47 18.91 11.27 -19.32
C ASP A 47 17.43 11.43 -19.77
N LYS A 48 17.13 11.08 -21.02
CA LYS A 48 15.74 11.06 -21.54
C LYS A 48 15.26 9.69 -21.98
N ALA A 49 16.09 8.65 -21.88
CA ALA A 49 15.83 7.33 -22.44
C ALA A 49 15.44 7.38 -23.94
N ILE A 50 16.10 8.26 -24.70
CA ILE A 50 15.92 8.46 -26.14
C ILE A 50 17.30 8.49 -26.79
N GLY A 51 17.66 7.43 -27.52
CA GLY A 51 18.98 7.29 -28.16
C GLY A 51 19.06 6.12 -29.13
N THR A 52 20.19 5.97 -29.81
CA THR A 52 20.50 4.90 -30.76
C THR A 52 22.02 4.83 -30.97
N THR A 53 22.48 3.83 -31.70
CA THR A 53 23.82 3.75 -32.29
C THR A 53 23.77 4.01 -33.81
N THR A 54 24.89 4.42 -34.41
CA THR A 54 25.02 4.37 -35.88
C THR A 54 25.26 2.94 -36.37
N ASN A 55 24.90 2.63 -37.62
CA ASN A 55 25.21 1.34 -38.25
C ASN A 55 26.65 1.30 -38.80
N GLU A 56 27.01 0.22 -39.52
CA GLU A 56 28.32 0.05 -40.18
C GLU A 56 28.71 1.18 -41.14
N GLN A 57 27.73 1.85 -41.75
CA GLN A 57 27.96 2.97 -42.67
C GLN A 57 27.97 4.33 -41.93
N GLY A 58 27.98 4.32 -40.60
CA GLY A 58 27.94 5.52 -39.77
C GLY A 58 26.61 6.27 -39.80
N GLN A 59 25.53 5.63 -40.27
CA GLN A 59 24.20 6.23 -40.38
C GLN A 59 23.35 5.94 -39.15
N PHE A 60 22.55 6.90 -38.68
CA PHE A 60 21.58 6.68 -37.61
C PHE A 60 20.22 7.32 -37.94
N SER A 61 19.16 6.72 -37.40
CA SER A 61 17.80 7.29 -37.39
C SER A 61 17.29 7.28 -35.96
N LEU A 62 16.82 8.43 -35.46
CA LEU A 62 16.31 8.56 -34.09
C LEU A 62 14.93 9.22 -34.10
N ALA A 63 13.97 8.59 -33.43
CA ALA A 63 12.62 9.11 -33.24
C ALA A 63 12.48 9.71 -31.84
N PHE A 64 11.84 10.87 -31.70
CA PHE A 64 11.64 11.51 -30.39
C PHE A 64 10.42 12.43 -30.37
N ASP A 65 9.90 12.70 -29.17
CA ASP A 65 8.86 13.70 -28.93
C ASP A 65 9.50 15.06 -28.57
N ASN A 66 9.19 16.09 -29.36
CA ASN A 66 9.66 17.46 -29.14
C ASN A 66 9.27 18.01 -27.75
N SER A 67 8.20 17.51 -27.12
CA SER A 67 7.77 17.95 -25.79
C SER A 67 8.78 17.59 -24.69
N ILE A 68 9.57 16.53 -24.90
CA ILE A 68 10.48 15.94 -23.91
C ILE A 68 11.89 16.58 -23.97
N VAL A 69 12.32 17.04 -25.15
CA VAL A 69 13.74 17.32 -25.44
C VAL A 69 14.08 18.78 -25.80
N LYS A 70 13.12 19.70 -25.76
CA LYS A 70 13.29 21.13 -26.16
C LYS A 70 14.45 21.90 -25.51
N GLN A 71 15.00 21.42 -24.39
CA GLN A 71 16.09 22.07 -23.65
C GLN A 71 17.30 21.15 -23.43
N VAL A 72 17.34 19.99 -24.10
CA VAL A 72 18.42 19.00 -23.95
C VAL A 72 19.12 18.85 -25.30
N PRO A 73 20.44 19.07 -25.38
CA PRO A 73 21.17 18.86 -26.63
C PRO A 73 21.22 17.38 -26.99
N LEU A 74 21.35 17.09 -28.28
CA LEU A 74 21.64 15.76 -28.76
C LEU A 74 23.14 15.50 -28.58
N GLN A 75 23.49 14.51 -27.76
CA GLN A 75 24.86 14.12 -27.48
C GLN A 75 25.32 13.01 -28.42
N ILE A 76 26.53 13.16 -28.94
CA ILE A 76 27.19 12.21 -29.84
C ILE A 76 28.57 11.89 -29.26
N SER A 77 28.84 10.61 -29.02
CA SER A 77 30.12 10.18 -28.45
C SER A 77 30.61 8.87 -29.05
N ALA A 78 31.93 8.75 -29.20
CA ALA A 78 32.61 7.52 -29.63
C ALA A 78 33.98 7.43 -28.96
N ILE A 79 34.46 6.21 -28.70
CA ILE A 79 35.82 5.98 -28.18
C ILE A 79 36.85 6.51 -29.19
N GLY A 80 37.79 7.32 -28.72
CA GLY A 80 38.83 7.95 -29.55
C GLY A 80 38.43 9.26 -30.22
N TYR A 81 37.27 9.82 -29.88
CA TYR A 81 36.77 11.09 -30.43
C TYR A 81 36.28 12.02 -29.32
N GLU A 82 36.41 13.31 -29.53
CA GLU A 82 35.78 14.32 -28.66
C GLU A 82 34.25 14.21 -28.76
N SER A 83 33.57 14.23 -27.61
CA SER A 83 32.11 14.22 -27.58
C SER A 83 31.55 15.53 -28.14
N LYS A 84 30.48 15.44 -28.92
CA LYS A 84 29.85 16.58 -29.58
C LYS A 84 28.40 16.72 -29.12
N GLU A 85 28.02 17.95 -28.80
CA GLU A 85 26.63 18.32 -28.52
C GLU A 85 26.05 19.09 -29.72
N ILE A 86 24.82 18.74 -30.11
CA ILE A 86 24.07 19.43 -31.16
C ILE A 86 22.86 20.10 -30.51
N THR A 87 22.71 21.40 -30.74
CA THR A 87 21.61 22.19 -30.19
C THR A 87 20.29 21.86 -30.88
N PHE A 88 19.15 22.09 -30.20
CA PHE A 88 17.84 21.79 -30.77
C PHE A 88 17.57 22.48 -32.12
N GLU A 89 18.07 23.71 -32.30
CA GLU A 89 17.95 24.47 -33.57
C GLU A 89 18.73 23.82 -34.73
N GLU A 90 19.83 23.13 -34.44
CA GLU A 90 20.63 22.43 -35.43
C GLU A 90 20.07 21.05 -35.78
N ILE A 91 19.31 20.44 -34.87
CA ILE A 91 18.67 19.13 -35.06
C ILE A 91 17.68 19.16 -36.23
N GLU A 92 16.99 20.28 -36.47
CA GLU A 92 16.06 20.43 -37.60
C GLU A 92 16.72 20.23 -38.97
N LYS A 93 18.05 20.34 -39.05
CA LYS A 93 18.82 20.13 -40.30
C LYS A 93 19.15 18.65 -40.54
N LEU A 94 18.97 17.78 -39.55
CA LEU A 94 19.33 16.36 -39.60
C LEU A 94 18.19 15.52 -40.22
N ILE A 95 17.87 15.77 -41.48
CA ILE A 95 16.66 15.23 -42.12
C ILE A 95 16.88 13.96 -42.96
N ASN A 96 18.13 13.65 -43.34
CA ASN A 96 18.47 12.49 -44.15
C ASN A 96 19.97 12.13 -44.06
N PHE A 97 20.33 10.92 -44.50
CA PHE A 97 21.70 10.40 -44.40
C PHE A 97 22.76 11.14 -45.24
N SER A 98 22.37 12.05 -46.15
CA SER A 98 23.35 12.90 -46.85
C SER A 98 23.91 14.01 -45.95
N VAL A 99 23.21 14.34 -44.86
CA VAL A 99 23.65 15.28 -43.84
C VAL A 99 24.73 14.61 -42.99
N LYS A 100 25.91 15.23 -42.92
CA LYS A 100 27.08 14.67 -42.23
C LYS A 100 27.39 15.44 -40.95
N ILE A 101 27.56 14.71 -39.86
CA ILE A 101 28.06 15.22 -38.58
C ILE A 101 29.51 14.77 -38.44
N THR A 102 30.40 15.73 -38.23
CA THR A 102 31.83 15.46 -38.09
C THR A 102 32.24 15.35 -36.62
N LEU A 103 32.99 14.31 -36.26
CA LEU A 103 33.67 14.15 -34.97
C LEU A 103 35.18 14.34 -35.13
N ILE A 104 35.80 14.93 -34.11
CA ILE A 104 37.25 15.24 -34.07
C ILE A 104 37.96 14.12 -33.30
N PRO A 105 38.99 13.47 -33.88
CA PRO A 105 39.79 12.47 -33.17
C PRO A 105 40.46 13.05 -31.92
N GLU A 106 40.42 12.32 -30.81
CA GLU A 106 41.08 12.70 -29.56
C GLU A 106 42.57 12.33 -29.63
N GLN A 107 43.47 13.30 -29.42
CA GLN A 107 44.93 13.06 -29.48
C GLN A 107 45.44 12.40 -28.19
N TYR A 108 45.85 11.13 -28.27
CA TYR A 108 46.51 10.44 -27.16
C TYR A 108 48.03 10.65 -27.19
N ASN A 109 48.59 11.19 -26.10
CA ASN A 109 50.03 11.10 -25.84
C ASN A 109 50.36 9.67 -25.39
N LEU A 110 51.08 8.92 -26.22
CA LEU A 110 51.61 7.61 -25.84
C LEU A 110 52.72 7.79 -24.81
N ASN A 111 52.46 7.39 -23.56
CA ASN A 111 53.52 7.24 -22.57
C ASN A 111 54.44 6.08 -22.99
N GLU A 112 55.76 6.34 -22.97
CA GLU A 112 56.79 5.37 -23.33
C GLU A 112 56.65 4.09 -22.48
N VAL A 113 56.52 2.95 -23.14
CA VAL A 113 56.36 1.65 -22.47
C VAL A 113 57.74 1.02 -22.30
N THR A 114 58.28 1.08 -21.08
CA THR A 114 59.46 0.31 -20.71
C THR A 114 59.11 -1.17 -20.64
N ILE A 115 59.54 -1.95 -21.64
CA ILE A 115 59.36 -3.40 -21.65
C ILE A 115 60.36 -4.01 -20.67
N THR A 116 59.89 -4.37 -19.48
CA THR A 116 60.60 -5.31 -18.60
C THR A 116 59.86 -6.64 -18.61
N SER A 117 60.57 -7.75 -18.82
CA SER A 117 59.99 -9.09 -18.75
C SER A 117 59.70 -9.47 -17.29
N GLN A 118 58.65 -8.89 -16.72
CA GLN A 118 58.22 -9.21 -15.36
C GLN A 118 57.34 -10.47 -15.37
N LYS A 119 57.64 -11.41 -14.49
CA LYS A 119 56.85 -12.64 -14.30
C LYS A 119 55.46 -12.27 -13.73
N ARG A 120 54.39 -12.77 -14.34
CA ARG A 120 52.99 -12.47 -13.95
C ARG A 120 52.24 -13.73 -13.52
N SER A 121 51.37 -13.60 -12.52
CA SER A 121 50.45 -14.66 -12.06
C SER A 121 49.05 -14.42 -12.61
N LEU A 122 48.30 -15.48 -12.92
CA LEU A 122 46.89 -15.40 -13.32
C LEU A 122 45.96 -15.43 -12.11
N GLU A 123 44.83 -14.74 -12.21
CA GLU A 123 43.75 -14.77 -11.23
C GLU A 123 42.38 -14.66 -11.91
N ARG A 124 41.34 -15.02 -11.16
CA ARG A 124 39.94 -14.86 -11.58
C ARG A 124 39.24 -13.88 -10.66
N LEU A 125 38.74 -12.79 -11.25
CA LEU A 125 38.00 -11.73 -10.60
C LEU A 125 36.49 -11.83 -10.97
N GLY A 126 35.64 -11.16 -10.19
CA GLY A 126 34.19 -11.20 -10.35
C GLY A 126 33.56 -12.53 -9.92
N SER A 127 32.39 -12.83 -10.48
CA SER A 127 31.57 -13.96 -10.04
C SER A 127 32.19 -15.33 -10.37
N LYS A 128 32.09 -16.26 -9.40
CA LYS A 128 32.49 -17.67 -9.54
C LYS A 128 31.31 -18.63 -9.67
N ALA A 129 30.07 -18.13 -9.57
CA ALA A 129 28.86 -18.93 -9.53
C ALA A 129 27.72 -18.27 -10.29
N TYR A 130 26.92 -19.07 -10.99
CA TYR A 130 25.75 -18.62 -11.72
C TYR A 130 24.49 -18.93 -10.92
N SER A 131 23.53 -18.00 -10.93
CA SER A 131 22.22 -18.12 -10.33
C SER A 131 21.15 -17.90 -11.39
N ALA A 132 20.05 -18.65 -11.28
CA ALA A 132 18.84 -18.41 -12.07
C ALA A 132 17.87 -17.43 -11.38
N LYS A 133 18.13 -17.05 -10.11
CA LYS A 133 17.34 -16.05 -9.39
C LYS A 133 17.74 -14.66 -9.88
N GLY A 134 17.07 -14.18 -10.92
CA GLY A 134 17.33 -12.88 -11.58
C GLY A 134 18.17 -13.00 -12.86
N ILE A 135 17.97 -12.08 -13.80
CA ILE A 135 18.68 -12.02 -15.10
C ILE A 135 18.90 -10.56 -15.51
N GLY A 136 20.01 -10.29 -16.19
CA GLY A 136 20.17 -9.06 -16.99
C GLY A 136 19.74 -9.34 -18.41
N TYR A 137 18.94 -8.46 -19.03
CA TYR A 137 18.38 -8.75 -20.35
C TYR A 137 18.18 -7.53 -21.24
N TRP A 138 18.15 -7.79 -22.55
CA TRP A 138 17.60 -6.92 -23.60
C TRP A 138 16.43 -7.64 -24.27
N HIS A 139 15.33 -6.94 -24.51
CA HIS A 139 14.08 -7.52 -25.04
C HIS A 139 13.39 -6.65 -26.11
N GLU A 140 13.94 -5.48 -26.44
CA GLU A 140 13.37 -4.51 -27.39
C GLU A 140 14.48 -3.94 -28.27
N ILE A 141 14.23 -3.80 -29.59
CA ILE A 141 15.24 -3.35 -30.58
C ILE A 141 15.57 -1.88 -30.34
N GLU A 142 14.62 -1.12 -29.79
CA GLU A 142 14.77 0.25 -29.35
C GLU A 142 15.85 0.41 -28.27
N GLY A 143 16.37 -0.67 -27.68
CA GLY A 143 17.44 -0.65 -26.68
C GLY A 143 18.88 -0.47 -27.21
N LEU A 144 19.10 -0.06 -28.46
CA LEU A 144 20.45 0.14 -29.01
C LEU A 144 21.26 1.16 -28.18
N GLY A 145 22.51 0.80 -27.90
CA GLY A 145 23.42 1.50 -26.98
C GLY A 145 23.09 1.28 -25.50
N GLY A 146 22.11 0.43 -25.18
CA GLY A 146 21.85 -0.03 -23.82
C GLY A 146 22.98 -0.94 -23.32
N GLU A 147 23.24 -0.91 -22.02
CA GLU A 147 24.38 -1.59 -21.40
C GLU A 147 23.95 -2.47 -20.22
N LEU A 148 24.58 -3.65 -20.11
CA LEU A 148 24.56 -4.53 -18.94
C LEU A 148 25.95 -4.54 -18.31
N ALA A 149 26.09 -4.08 -17.07
CA ALA A 149 27.38 -3.83 -16.46
C ALA A 149 27.50 -4.38 -15.04
N THR A 150 28.72 -4.73 -14.63
CA THR A 150 28.99 -5.08 -13.24
C THR A 150 30.33 -4.54 -12.76
N LYS A 151 30.38 -4.17 -11.48
CA LYS A 151 31.62 -3.86 -10.77
C LYS A 151 32.46 -5.13 -10.63
N ILE A 152 33.76 -5.02 -10.90
CA ILE A 152 34.77 -6.05 -10.68
C ILE A 152 35.85 -5.45 -9.77
N ASP A 153 36.02 -6.05 -8.60
CA ASP A 153 37.01 -5.62 -7.62
C ASP A 153 38.43 -6.01 -8.07
N ILE A 154 39.33 -5.05 -8.16
CA ILE A 154 40.73 -5.26 -8.58
C ILE A 154 41.60 -5.45 -7.33
N LYS A 155 42.32 -6.58 -7.27
CA LYS A 155 43.05 -7.00 -6.06
C LYS A 155 44.51 -6.59 -6.02
N HIS A 156 45.06 -6.20 -7.16
CA HIS A 156 46.48 -5.93 -7.36
C HIS A 156 46.69 -4.79 -8.36
N ASP A 157 47.71 -3.97 -8.13
CA ASP A 157 48.11 -2.92 -9.07
C ASP A 157 48.64 -3.50 -10.38
N ASN A 158 48.57 -2.69 -11.43
CA ASN A 158 49.03 -3.02 -12.79
C ASN A 158 48.41 -4.33 -13.27
N THR A 159 47.16 -4.62 -12.90
CA THR A 159 46.41 -5.81 -13.31
C THR A 159 46.09 -5.71 -14.80
N LEU A 160 46.44 -6.75 -15.55
CA LEU A 160 46.21 -6.85 -16.98
C LEU A 160 45.02 -7.76 -17.24
N LEU A 161 44.02 -7.26 -17.96
CA LEU A 161 42.81 -8.02 -18.27
C LEU A 161 43.06 -9.00 -19.43
N HIS A 162 42.70 -10.28 -19.27
CA HIS A 162 42.87 -11.32 -20.30
C HIS A 162 41.57 -11.73 -20.94
N ASP A 163 40.58 -12.18 -20.18
CA ASP A 163 39.36 -12.76 -20.74
C ASP A 163 38.13 -12.34 -19.92
N LEU A 164 37.12 -11.78 -20.57
CA LEU A 164 35.80 -11.54 -19.97
C LEU A 164 34.91 -12.75 -20.25
N THR A 165 34.23 -13.27 -19.23
CA THR A 165 33.36 -14.43 -19.33
C THR A 165 32.00 -14.14 -18.69
N PHE A 166 30.92 -14.57 -19.34
CA PHE A 166 29.56 -14.52 -18.81
C PHE A 166 28.75 -15.72 -19.29
N ASN A 167 27.64 -16.04 -18.62
CA ASN A 167 26.77 -17.15 -19.00
C ASN A 167 25.45 -16.62 -19.59
N ILE A 168 25.19 -17.00 -20.83
CA ILE A 168 23.96 -16.74 -21.58
C ILE A 168 22.90 -17.72 -21.07
N VAL A 169 21.83 -17.19 -20.50
CA VAL A 169 20.63 -17.95 -20.12
C VAL A 169 19.81 -18.24 -21.37
N GLU A 170 19.67 -17.24 -22.23
CA GLU A 170 18.92 -17.35 -23.48
C GLU A 170 19.28 -16.24 -24.46
N ASN A 171 19.34 -16.57 -25.75
CA ASN A 171 19.48 -15.63 -26.87
C ASN A 171 18.57 -16.10 -28.01
N LEU A 172 17.48 -15.40 -28.27
CA LEU A 172 16.53 -15.72 -29.34
C LEU A 172 16.89 -15.05 -30.67
N SER A 173 17.69 -13.98 -30.63
CA SER A 173 18.19 -13.26 -31.81
C SER A 173 19.13 -14.13 -32.64
N ASP A 174 19.23 -13.91 -33.96
CA ASP A 174 20.12 -14.70 -34.82
C ASP A 174 21.57 -14.54 -34.37
N SER A 175 22.01 -13.29 -34.26
CA SER A 175 23.23 -12.90 -33.58
C SER A 175 23.15 -11.43 -33.13
N LEU A 176 24.02 -11.06 -32.20
CA LEU A 176 24.11 -9.70 -31.66
C LEU A 176 25.53 -9.20 -31.78
N LEU A 177 25.71 -7.96 -32.26
CA LEU A 177 26.97 -7.27 -32.12
C LEU A 177 26.96 -6.50 -30.80
N ILE A 178 27.90 -6.83 -29.93
CA ILE A 178 28.11 -6.13 -28.67
C ILE A 178 29.45 -5.41 -28.66
N ARG A 179 29.50 -4.31 -27.91
CA ARG A 179 30.76 -3.64 -27.54
C ARG A 179 31.05 -3.89 -26.06
N VAL A 180 32.30 -4.22 -25.74
CA VAL A 180 32.77 -4.27 -24.36
C VAL A 180 33.33 -2.91 -23.97
N ASN A 181 32.84 -2.35 -22.87
CA ASN A 181 33.42 -1.16 -22.25
C ASN A 181 34.01 -1.49 -20.89
N VAL A 182 35.04 -0.73 -20.49
CA VAL A 182 35.68 -0.83 -19.18
C VAL A 182 35.77 0.58 -18.61
N TYR A 183 35.09 0.85 -17.50
CA TYR A 183 35.07 2.14 -16.82
C TYR A 183 35.84 2.09 -15.52
N ASP A 184 36.40 3.21 -15.08
CA ASP A 184 36.78 3.35 -13.68
C ASP A 184 35.54 3.37 -12.79
N TYR A 185 35.70 2.86 -11.57
CA TYR A 185 34.66 2.93 -10.55
C TYR A 185 34.75 4.27 -9.81
N HIS A 186 33.79 5.17 -10.03
CA HIS A 186 33.81 6.51 -9.44
C HIS A 186 32.49 6.81 -8.71
N ARG A 187 32.58 7.14 -7.39
CA ARG A 187 31.43 7.55 -6.56
C ARG A 187 30.22 6.60 -6.62
N GLY A 188 30.43 5.30 -6.71
CA GLY A 188 29.33 4.34 -6.72
C GLY A 188 28.73 4.04 -8.10
N PHE A 189 29.26 4.62 -9.18
CA PHE A 189 28.76 4.45 -10.55
C PHE A 189 29.92 4.30 -11.56
N PRO A 190 29.63 3.87 -12.81
CA PRO A 190 30.60 3.92 -13.90
C PRO A 190 31.06 5.35 -14.20
N GLY A 191 32.37 5.57 -14.21
CA GLY A 191 33.01 6.85 -14.52
C GLY A 191 33.47 6.97 -15.98
N LYS A 192 34.72 7.35 -16.17
CA LYS A 192 35.42 7.46 -17.46
C LYS A 192 35.73 6.08 -18.04
N ASN A 193 35.51 5.93 -19.35
CA ASN A 193 35.93 4.75 -20.08
C ASN A 193 37.48 4.70 -20.19
N LEU A 194 38.07 3.57 -19.81
CA LEU A 194 39.52 3.32 -19.77
C LEU A 194 40.06 2.78 -21.12
N LEU A 195 39.18 2.48 -22.07
CA LEU A 195 39.56 1.97 -23.37
C LEU A 195 39.98 3.10 -24.32
N SER A 196 41.06 2.86 -25.07
CA SER A 196 41.52 3.74 -26.16
C SER A 196 41.08 3.27 -27.55
N GLN A 197 40.44 2.09 -27.64
CA GLN A 197 39.96 1.52 -28.89
C GLN A 197 38.74 0.63 -28.62
N ASN A 198 37.87 0.48 -29.62
CA ASN A 198 36.65 -0.33 -29.53
C ASN A 198 36.95 -1.83 -29.43
N ILE A 199 36.13 -2.54 -28.65
CA ILE A 199 36.17 -4.00 -28.49
C ILE A 199 34.81 -4.56 -28.91
N PHE A 200 34.68 -4.96 -30.17
CA PHE A 200 33.47 -5.59 -30.68
C PHE A 200 33.55 -7.12 -30.59
N HIS A 201 32.42 -7.74 -30.29
CA HIS A 201 32.25 -9.19 -30.28
C HIS A 201 30.86 -9.56 -30.78
N THR A 202 30.76 -10.58 -31.61
CA THR A 202 29.47 -11.05 -32.15
C THR A 202 29.03 -12.29 -31.38
N VAL A 203 27.89 -12.20 -30.68
CA VAL A 203 27.30 -13.31 -29.92
C VAL A 203 26.27 -14.03 -30.77
N SER A 204 26.55 -15.27 -31.14
CA SER A 204 25.62 -16.16 -31.87
C SER A 204 25.16 -17.35 -31.04
N ASN A 205 25.83 -17.61 -29.90
CA ASN A 205 25.48 -18.69 -29.00
C ASN A 205 24.09 -18.46 -28.38
N LYS A 206 23.29 -19.52 -28.35
CA LYS A 206 21.91 -19.47 -27.87
C LYS A 206 21.82 -19.59 -26.34
N LYS A 207 22.72 -20.36 -25.72
CA LYS A 207 22.86 -20.57 -24.26
C LYS A 207 24.30 -20.94 -23.93
N GLY A 208 24.69 -20.85 -22.65
CA GLY A 208 25.97 -21.32 -22.14
C GLY A 208 27.01 -20.21 -21.94
N ILE A 209 28.26 -20.60 -21.70
CA ILE A 209 29.34 -19.67 -21.37
C ILE A 209 29.90 -19.04 -22.65
N GLU A 210 29.97 -17.70 -22.66
CA GLU A 210 30.60 -16.88 -23.69
C GLU A 210 31.89 -16.26 -23.15
N THR A 211 32.96 -16.24 -23.96
CA THR A 211 34.27 -15.68 -23.56
C THR A 211 34.79 -14.70 -24.60
N ILE A 212 35.13 -13.49 -24.16
CA ILE A 212 35.66 -12.42 -25.00
C ILE A 212 37.14 -12.18 -24.63
N PRO A 213 38.10 -12.42 -25.55
CA PRO A 213 39.52 -12.24 -25.29
C PRO A 213 39.92 -10.76 -25.31
N LEU A 214 40.34 -10.26 -24.15
CA LEU A 214 40.76 -8.88 -23.88
C LEU A 214 42.28 -8.67 -23.90
N LYS A 215 43.09 -9.74 -23.77
CA LYS A 215 44.56 -9.66 -23.64
C LYS A 215 45.25 -8.82 -24.72
N LYS A 216 44.76 -8.90 -25.96
CA LYS A 216 45.33 -8.19 -27.13
C LYS A 216 45.20 -6.66 -27.02
N TYR A 217 44.25 -6.17 -26.23
CA TYR A 217 44.00 -4.75 -26.02
C TYR A 217 44.88 -4.14 -24.91
N LYS A 218 45.64 -4.97 -24.17
CA LYS A 218 46.59 -4.54 -23.12
C LYS A 218 45.97 -3.61 -22.07
N ILE A 219 44.70 -3.84 -21.73
CA ILE A 219 43.95 -3.02 -20.76
C ILE A 219 44.53 -3.27 -19.37
N LYS A 220 44.91 -2.20 -18.69
CA LYS A 220 45.42 -2.22 -17.33
C LYS A 220 44.43 -1.58 -16.37
N ALA A 221 44.31 -2.14 -15.19
CA ALA A 221 43.51 -1.61 -14.10
C ALA A 221 44.33 -1.62 -12.81
N ASP A 222 44.33 -0.48 -12.12
CA ASP A 222 44.97 -0.30 -10.81
C ASP A 222 43.92 -0.17 -9.68
N ASN A 223 42.67 0.15 -10.02
CA ASN A 223 41.56 0.30 -9.10
C ASN A 223 40.36 -0.52 -9.60
N ASP A 224 39.34 -0.68 -8.76
CA ASP A 224 38.07 -1.29 -9.13
C ASP A 224 37.53 -0.72 -10.45
N ILE A 225 37.02 -1.61 -11.29
CA ILE A 225 36.48 -1.27 -12.60
C ILE A 225 35.02 -1.67 -12.72
N ILE A 226 34.34 -1.11 -13.70
CA ILE A 226 33.06 -1.61 -14.18
C ILE A 226 33.24 -2.12 -15.59
N VAL A 227 32.85 -3.37 -15.83
CA VAL A 227 32.86 -3.98 -17.16
C VAL A 227 31.43 -4.09 -17.65
N SER A 228 31.17 -3.63 -18.87
CA SER A 228 29.85 -3.66 -19.48
C SER A 228 29.85 -4.36 -20.85
N LEU A 229 28.68 -4.90 -21.18
CA LEU A 229 28.30 -5.29 -22.53
C LEU A 229 27.29 -4.24 -23.02
N GLU A 230 27.59 -3.61 -24.15
CA GLU A 230 26.73 -2.66 -24.82
C GLU A 230 26.12 -3.31 -26.07
N LEU A 231 24.80 -3.22 -26.23
CA LEU A 231 24.12 -3.69 -27.44
C LEU A 231 24.31 -2.67 -28.55
N VAL A 232 24.95 -3.06 -29.65
CA VAL A 232 25.30 -2.14 -30.73
C VAL A 232 24.50 -2.40 -32.00
N GLU A 233 24.27 -3.67 -32.32
CA GLU A 233 23.47 -4.09 -33.47
C GLU A 233 22.81 -5.46 -33.21
N VAL A 234 21.64 -5.66 -33.79
CA VAL A 234 20.87 -6.90 -33.72
C VAL A 234 20.72 -7.44 -35.14
N TYR A 235 21.10 -8.70 -35.36
CA TYR A 235 20.86 -9.40 -36.62
C TYR A 235 19.63 -10.31 -36.45
N GLY A 236 18.66 -10.18 -37.37
CA GLY A 236 17.37 -10.87 -37.34
C GLY A 236 16.21 -10.00 -36.82
N ASP A 237 14.99 -10.56 -36.81
CA ASP A 237 13.75 -9.82 -36.48
C ASP A 237 13.30 -9.94 -35.01
N VAL A 238 13.94 -10.79 -34.22
CA VAL A 238 13.60 -11.07 -32.82
C VAL A 238 14.74 -10.65 -31.92
N ILE A 239 14.45 -9.90 -30.86
CA ILE A 239 15.42 -9.57 -29.83
C ILE A 239 14.98 -10.13 -28.48
N TYR A 240 15.80 -11.04 -27.95
CA TYR A 240 15.77 -11.42 -26.54
C TYR A 240 17.12 -11.99 -26.20
N PHE A 241 17.84 -11.34 -25.27
CA PHE A 241 19.13 -11.78 -24.80
C PHE A 241 19.19 -11.63 -23.29
N ALA A 242 19.50 -12.72 -22.59
CA ALA A 242 19.55 -12.77 -21.15
C ALA A 242 20.86 -13.41 -20.65
N VAL A 243 21.48 -12.77 -19.67
CA VAL A 243 22.66 -13.27 -18.96
C VAL A 243 22.32 -13.56 -17.50
N SER A 244 22.95 -14.58 -16.93
CA SER A 244 22.67 -15.06 -15.58
C SER A 244 23.07 -14.05 -14.51
N SER A 245 22.33 -14.03 -13.41
CA SER A 245 22.76 -13.40 -12.17
C SER A 245 23.74 -14.29 -11.38
N SER A 246 24.21 -13.77 -10.26
CA SER A 246 25.21 -14.36 -9.39
C SER A 246 24.80 -14.20 -7.93
N SER A 247 25.16 -15.18 -7.09
CA SER A 247 25.07 -15.05 -5.62
C SER A 247 26.20 -14.20 -5.02
N TYR A 248 27.26 -13.90 -5.79
CA TYR A 248 28.34 -12.99 -5.41
C TYR A 248 27.80 -11.59 -5.02
N ASN A 249 28.39 -10.97 -4.01
CA ASN A 249 27.98 -9.67 -3.47
C ASN A 249 28.45 -8.48 -4.33
N GLY A 250 28.27 -8.56 -5.65
CA GLY A 250 28.66 -7.54 -6.62
C GLY A 250 27.57 -6.50 -6.86
N THR A 251 27.98 -5.32 -7.32
CA THR A 251 27.04 -4.27 -7.79
C THR A 251 26.93 -4.32 -9.30
N SER A 252 25.70 -4.35 -9.81
CA SER A 252 25.45 -4.29 -11.25
C SER A 252 24.68 -3.03 -11.63
N TYR A 253 24.84 -2.65 -12.88
CA TYR A 253 24.25 -1.45 -13.46
C TYR A 253 23.67 -1.80 -14.81
N THR A 254 22.67 -1.03 -15.21
CA THR A 254 22.12 -1.08 -16.55
C THR A 254 21.99 0.33 -17.10
N LYS A 255 22.13 0.44 -18.40
CA LYS A 255 21.72 1.61 -19.17
C LYS A 255 20.67 1.13 -20.16
N LYS A 256 19.47 1.73 -20.20
CA LYS A 256 18.39 1.19 -21.03
C LYS A 256 18.69 1.35 -22.53
N ILE A 257 19.30 2.47 -22.89
CA ILE A 257 19.52 2.90 -24.28
C ILE A 257 20.73 3.85 -24.33
N SER A 258 21.24 4.15 -25.53
CA SER A 258 22.36 5.07 -25.70
C SER A 258 22.14 6.43 -25.02
N GLN A 259 23.18 6.95 -24.35
CA GLN A 259 23.20 8.23 -23.62
C GLN A 259 22.24 8.34 -22.42
N ASP A 260 21.60 7.25 -21.99
CA ASP A 260 20.77 7.27 -20.79
C ASP A 260 21.59 7.24 -19.50
N ARG A 261 20.94 7.55 -18.36
CA ARG A 261 21.57 7.47 -17.04
C ARG A 261 21.90 6.03 -16.66
N TRP A 262 22.95 5.84 -15.88
CA TRP A 262 23.21 4.56 -15.23
C TRP A 262 22.18 4.28 -14.14
N LEU A 263 21.56 3.10 -14.20
CA LEU A 263 20.66 2.59 -13.16
C LEU A 263 21.35 1.47 -12.42
N ARG A 264 21.55 1.64 -11.12
CA ARG A 264 22.06 0.58 -10.25
C ARG A 264 20.98 -0.47 -10.00
N GLN A 265 21.34 -1.74 -10.11
CA GLN A 265 20.43 -2.86 -9.90
C GLN A 265 20.38 -3.23 -8.41
N LYS A 266 19.16 -3.28 -7.86
CA LYS A 266 18.91 -3.64 -6.44
C LYS A 266 19.01 -5.14 -6.20
N GLU A 267 18.37 -5.93 -7.06
CA GLU A 267 18.17 -7.38 -6.84
C GLU A 267 19.02 -8.25 -7.77
N THR A 268 19.34 -7.75 -8.96
CA THR A 268 20.07 -8.52 -9.97
C THR A 268 21.56 -8.17 -9.93
N LYS A 269 22.40 -9.17 -9.63
CA LYS A 269 23.86 -9.07 -9.65
C LYS A 269 24.38 -9.91 -10.83
N LEU A 270 24.80 -9.28 -11.93
CA LEU A 270 25.22 -9.97 -13.15
C LEU A 270 26.48 -10.81 -12.92
N ALA A 271 26.49 -12.04 -13.45
CA ALA A 271 27.56 -12.99 -13.24
C ALA A 271 28.71 -12.86 -14.24
N PHE A 272 29.30 -11.67 -14.36
CA PHE A 272 30.51 -11.52 -15.16
C PHE A 272 31.73 -11.94 -14.36
N SER A 273 32.68 -12.58 -15.04
CA SER A 273 33.97 -12.96 -14.48
C SER A 273 35.09 -12.55 -15.42
N LEU A 274 36.24 -12.21 -14.85
CA LEU A 274 37.39 -11.76 -15.60
C LEU A 274 38.63 -12.56 -15.22
N ILE A 275 39.29 -13.16 -16.20
CA ILE A 275 40.65 -13.68 -16.04
C ILE A 275 41.61 -12.51 -16.21
N ALA A 276 42.45 -12.30 -15.20
CA ALA A 276 43.41 -11.22 -15.11
C ALA A 276 44.81 -11.78 -14.80
N SER A 277 45.85 -10.97 -14.98
CA SER A 277 47.16 -11.26 -14.41
C SER A 277 47.77 -10.04 -13.74
N TYR A 278 48.65 -10.26 -12.76
CA TYR A 278 49.34 -9.21 -11.99
C TYR A 278 50.84 -9.54 -11.85
N THR A 279 51.67 -8.57 -11.46
CA THR A 279 53.14 -8.73 -11.37
C THR A 279 53.57 -9.42 -10.06
N GLN A 280 54.51 -10.38 -10.14
CA GLN A 280 54.92 -11.18 -8.98
C GLN A 280 55.90 -10.47 -8.01
N GLN A 281 56.52 -9.35 -8.39
CA GLN A 281 57.56 -8.69 -7.58
C GLN A 281 57.04 -7.75 -6.50
N ASN A 282 55.72 -7.55 -6.37
CA ASN A 282 55.12 -6.82 -5.26
C ASN A 282 53.65 -7.24 -5.09
N PRO A 283 53.36 -8.46 -4.59
CA PRO A 283 51.99 -8.85 -4.28
C PRO A 283 51.58 -8.15 -2.98
N GLN A 284 51.50 -6.82 -2.98
CA GLN A 284 50.62 -6.16 -2.03
C GLN A 284 49.22 -6.58 -2.45
N GLN A 285 48.66 -7.53 -1.71
CA GLN A 285 47.23 -7.74 -1.71
C GLN A 285 46.63 -6.41 -1.30
N ILE A 286 45.86 -5.78 -2.18
CA ILE A 286 45.20 -4.54 -1.83
C ILE A 286 44.07 -4.93 -0.87
N THR A 287 44.36 -5.03 0.43
CA THR A 287 43.35 -4.69 1.43
C THR A 287 43.13 -3.21 1.22
N THR A 288 42.16 -2.84 0.39
CA THR A 288 41.87 -1.42 0.15
C THR A 288 41.36 -0.86 1.47
N ILE A 289 42.28 -0.25 2.22
CA ILE A 289 41.94 0.66 3.32
C ILE A 289 41.00 1.69 2.70
N ARG A 290 39.80 1.80 3.27
CA ARG A 290 38.80 2.76 2.82
C ARG A 290 39.35 4.17 3.00
N GLU A 291 39.11 5.04 2.01
CA GLU A 291 39.40 6.46 2.18
C GLU A 291 38.54 7.02 3.30
N LEU A 292 39.17 7.65 4.29
CA LEU A 292 38.46 8.20 5.44
C LEU A 292 37.64 9.43 5.00
N PRO A 293 36.35 9.50 5.35
CA PRO A 293 35.48 10.58 4.91
C PRO A 293 35.84 11.90 5.58
N LYS A 294 35.74 13.00 4.82
CA LYS A 294 35.81 14.37 5.38
C LYS A 294 34.48 14.84 5.94
N LYS A 295 33.37 14.27 5.44
CA LYS A 295 32.00 14.55 5.88
C LYS A 295 31.19 13.27 5.97
N ALA A 296 30.49 13.08 7.09
CA ALA A 296 29.56 11.97 7.27
C ALA A 296 28.24 12.43 7.90
N GLU A 297 27.16 11.71 7.61
CA GLU A 297 25.85 11.90 8.24
C GLU A 297 25.48 10.68 9.08
N ILE A 298 25.12 10.91 10.34
CA ILE A 298 24.62 9.90 11.28
C ILE A 298 23.09 10.04 11.31
N PHE A 299 22.40 9.01 10.84
CA PHE A 299 20.96 8.87 11.01
C PHE A 299 20.71 8.09 12.30
N TRP A 300 20.18 8.77 13.31
CA TRP A 300 19.97 8.21 14.63
C TRP A 300 18.49 7.97 14.90
N ASP A 301 18.11 6.69 14.96
CA ASP A 301 16.71 6.30 15.18
C ASP A 301 16.33 6.47 16.66
N THR A 302 15.40 7.37 16.93
CA THR A 302 14.85 7.65 18.26
C THR A 302 13.44 7.12 18.43
N SER A 303 13.03 6.12 17.65
CA SER A 303 11.76 5.44 17.86
C SER A 303 11.71 4.67 19.17
N PHE A 304 10.51 4.23 19.53
CA PHE A 304 10.28 3.46 20.74
C PHE A 304 10.98 2.09 20.74
N SER A 305 11.08 1.42 19.58
CA SER A 305 11.78 0.14 19.47
C SER A 305 13.24 0.24 19.89
N MET A 306 13.86 1.40 19.71
CA MET A 306 15.28 1.63 19.99
C MET A 306 15.62 1.89 21.46
N ARG A 307 14.66 1.86 22.40
CA ARG A 307 14.89 2.14 23.84
C ARG A 307 15.92 1.25 24.53
N ASN A 308 15.95 -0.02 24.14
CA ASN A 308 16.83 -1.04 24.72
C ASN A 308 18.01 -1.36 23.79
N ARG A 309 18.50 -0.37 23.03
CA ARG A 309 19.76 -0.49 22.29
C ARG A 309 20.95 -0.56 23.26
N ASP A 310 22.04 -1.20 22.86
CA ASP A 310 23.30 -1.15 23.60
C ASP A 310 24.07 0.12 23.17
N PHE A 311 23.74 1.24 23.83
CA PHE A 311 24.39 2.51 23.55
C PHE A 311 25.89 2.48 23.84
N ASP A 312 26.34 1.66 24.80
CA ASP A 312 27.74 1.57 25.16
C ASP A 312 28.57 0.94 24.04
N GLU A 313 28.12 -0.18 23.46
CA GLU A 313 28.81 -0.80 22.32
C GLU A 313 28.72 0.05 21.04
N GLU A 314 27.55 0.64 20.74
CA GLU A 314 27.39 1.55 19.59
C GLU A 314 28.29 2.79 19.69
N SER A 315 28.32 3.44 20.86
CA SER A 315 29.14 4.63 21.11
C SER A 315 30.63 4.30 21.13
N LYS A 316 31.02 3.10 21.60
CA LYS A 316 32.41 2.61 21.58
C LYS A 316 32.90 2.36 20.17
N LEU A 317 32.08 1.79 19.28
CA LEU A 317 32.38 1.69 17.85
C LEU A 317 32.58 3.08 17.24
N LEU A 318 31.59 3.97 17.42
CA LEU A 318 31.61 5.31 16.84
C LEU A 318 32.81 6.12 17.34
N ARG A 319 33.12 6.06 18.64
CA ARG A 319 34.31 6.71 19.24
C ARG A 319 35.60 6.23 18.61
N LYS A 320 35.77 4.91 18.43
CA LYS A 320 36.98 4.35 17.80
C LYS A 320 37.08 4.77 16.33
N TYR A 321 35.98 4.75 15.59
CA TYR A 321 35.94 5.17 14.19
C TYR A 321 36.27 6.65 14.01
N LEU A 322 35.63 7.54 14.78
CA LEU A 322 35.90 8.98 14.72
C LEU A 322 37.34 9.33 15.14
N ARG A 323 37.92 8.58 16.08
CA ARG A 323 39.35 8.71 16.44
C ARG A 323 40.28 8.36 15.27
N LYS A 324 39.91 7.36 14.45
CA LYS A 324 40.66 7.01 13.22
C LYS A 324 40.51 8.06 12.13
N CYS A 325 39.31 8.62 11.97
CA CYS A 325 39.05 9.74 11.04
C CYS A 325 39.85 11.00 11.40
N ASN A 326 40.12 11.21 12.69
CA ASN A 326 40.87 12.33 13.27
C ASN A 326 40.20 13.71 13.07
N ASN A 327 39.99 14.14 11.82
CA ASN A 327 39.31 15.38 11.45
C ASN A 327 38.17 15.09 10.48
N ILE A 328 36.93 15.27 10.95
CA ILE A 328 35.72 15.00 10.17
C ILE A 328 34.59 15.95 10.60
N ASP A 329 33.79 16.38 9.65
CA ASP A 329 32.55 17.13 9.93
C ASP A 329 31.36 16.14 9.91
N ILE A 330 30.60 16.11 10.99
CA ILE A 330 29.49 15.17 11.20
C ILE A 330 28.18 15.94 11.26
N LYS A 331 27.18 15.51 10.48
CA LYS A 331 25.79 15.89 10.70
C LYS A 331 25.07 14.75 11.40
N VAL A 332 24.42 15.02 12.52
CA VAL A 332 23.50 14.07 13.17
C VAL A 332 22.09 14.44 12.79
N SER A 333 21.31 13.47 12.31
CA SER A 333 19.89 13.59 11.98
C SER A 333 19.11 12.61 12.83
N LYS A 334 18.46 13.11 13.89
CA LYS A 334 17.58 12.30 14.77
C LYS A 334 16.22 12.15 14.10
N PHE A 335 15.71 10.92 14.08
CA PHE A 335 14.44 10.65 13.42
C PHE A 335 13.61 9.60 14.16
N ASN A 336 12.31 9.70 13.98
CA ASN A 336 11.32 8.66 14.27
C ASN A 336 10.29 8.69 13.12
N THR A 337 9.08 9.19 13.36
CA THR A 337 8.05 9.49 12.36
C THR A 337 8.47 10.50 11.28
N SER A 338 9.51 11.30 11.54
CA SER A 338 10.20 12.18 10.59
C SER A 338 11.58 12.54 11.12
N ILE A 339 12.45 13.12 10.30
CA ILE A 339 13.63 13.84 10.82
C ILE A 339 13.14 15.11 11.51
N TYR A 340 13.27 15.17 12.84
CA TYR A 340 12.74 16.27 13.65
C TYR A 340 13.84 17.16 14.23
N GLU A 341 15.09 16.70 14.24
CA GLU A 341 16.22 17.45 14.77
C GLU A 341 17.50 17.11 14.00
N THR A 342 18.27 18.12 13.63
CA THR A 342 19.59 17.94 13.01
C THR A 342 20.62 18.87 13.64
N LYS A 343 21.83 18.39 13.88
CA LYS A 343 22.95 19.20 14.40
C LYS A 343 24.26 18.82 13.73
N GLU A 344 25.06 19.82 13.37
CA GLU A 344 26.40 19.64 12.79
C GLU A 344 27.48 19.77 13.86
N PHE A 345 28.53 18.97 13.74
CA PHE A 345 29.66 18.89 14.65
C PHE A 345 30.97 18.85 13.88
N LYS A 346 32.01 19.48 14.43
CA LYS A 346 33.37 19.46 13.87
C LYS A 346 34.27 18.64 14.79
N ILE A 347 34.55 17.40 14.39
CA ILE A 347 35.47 16.54 15.13
C ILE A 347 36.89 16.91 14.74
N ARG A 348 37.71 17.25 15.74
CA ARG A 348 39.14 17.55 15.59
C ARG A 348 39.92 16.73 16.61
N ASN A 349 41.09 16.23 16.20
CA ASN A 349 41.92 15.33 17.03
C ASN A 349 41.16 14.08 17.54
N GLY A 350 40.13 13.65 16.81
CA GLY A 350 39.29 12.51 17.17
C GLY A 350 38.38 12.70 18.39
N ASN A 351 38.16 13.93 18.86
CA ASN A 351 37.29 14.19 20.03
C ASN A 351 35.80 14.06 19.67
N SER A 352 35.17 12.97 20.11
CA SER A 352 33.76 12.66 19.82
C SER A 352 32.79 12.98 20.96
N ASN A 353 33.23 13.60 22.06
CA ASN A 353 32.41 13.72 23.28
C ASN A 353 31.11 14.51 23.05
N GLU A 354 31.14 15.63 22.33
CA GLU A 354 29.94 16.43 22.10
C GLU A 354 28.89 15.69 21.25
N VAL A 355 29.33 14.96 20.22
CA VAL A 355 28.44 14.13 19.39
C VAL A 355 27.83 13.02 20.22
N LEU A 356 28.64 12.31 21.01
CA LEU A 356 28.16 11.18 21.81
C LEU A 356 27.18 11.61 22.90
N ASN A 357 27.48 12.70 23.63
CA ASN A 357 26.55 13.25 24.63
C ASN A 357 25.22 13.66 23.97
N TYR A 358 25.28 14.27 22.78
CA TYR A 358 24.08 14.63 22.05
C TYR A 358 23.22 13.42 21.64
N LEU A 359 23.84 12.28 21.32
CA LEU A 359 23.12 11.03 21.04
C LEU A 359 22.54 10.40 22.31
N GLU A 360 23.30 10.42 23.42
CA GLU A 360 22.90 9.89 24.73
C GLU A 360 21.67 10.61 25.31
N GLU A 361 21.58 11.93 25.12
CA GLU A 361 20.45 12.77 25.56
C GLU A 361 19.15 12.55 24.74
N SER A 362 19.11 11.58 23.83
CA SER A 362 17.93 11.31 23.00
C SER A 362 16.78 10.69 23.81
N THR A 363 15.55 11.16 23.54
CA THR A 363 14.33 10.55 24.06
C THR A 363 13.75 9.60 23.01
N TYR A 364 13.49 8.37 23.38
CA TYR A 364 13.07 7.31 22.47
C TYR A 364 11.57 7.04 22.55
N PHE A 365 10.83 7.48 21.53
CA PHE A 365 9.37 7.36 21.44
C PHE A 365 8.89 7.59 20.00
N GLY A 366 7.63 7.23 19.74
CA GLY A 366 7.04 7.22 18.41
C GLY A 366 7.49 6.04 17.57
N ALA A 367 6.81 5.84 16.45
CA ALA A 367 7.18 4.83 15.47
C ALA A 367 8.32 5.30 14.57
N SER A 368 9.09 4.36 14.04
CA SER A 368 10.07 4.64 12.99
C SER A 368 9.37 4.92 11.65
N SER A 369 9.83 5.95 10.93
CA SER A 369 9.53 6.18 9.52
C SER A 369 10.79 6.57 8.77
N PHE A 370 11.12 5.79 7.75
CA PHE A 370 12.25 5.98 6.84
C PHE A 370 11.90 6.81 5.60
N SER A 371 10.66 7.31 5.50
CA SER A 371 10.17 8.12 4.38
C SER A 371 11.09 9.30 4.00
N ALA A 372 11.76 9.92 4.99
CA ALA A 372 12.70 11.03 4.78
C ALA A 372 14.19 10.63 4.94
N VAL A 373 14.47 9.40 5.39
CA VAL A 373 15.82 8.92 5.75
C VAL A 373 16.49 8.35 4.50
N LEU A 374 17.76 8.69 4.26
CA LEU A 374 18.55 8.27 3.08
C LEU A 374 17.98 8.74 1.71
N LYS A 375 17.11 9.76 1.69
CA LYS A 375 16.48 10.27 0.46
C LYS A 375 17.24 11.41 -0.23
N GLN A 376 18.01 12.19 0.52
CA GLN A 376 18.74 13.39 0.07
C GLN A 376 20.12 13.45 0.74
N ASN A 377 21.08 14.16 0.12
CA ASN A 377 22.43 14.38 0.65
C ASN A 377 22.84 15.85 0.58
N ASN A 378 22.04 16.73 1.18
CA ASN A 378 22.29 18.18 1.13
C ASN A 378 23.56 18.60 1.91
N PHE A 379 24.07 17.74 2.79
CA PHE A 379 25.32 17.96 3.54
C PHE A 379 26.58 17.63 2.70
N ASN A 380 26.42 17.02 1.52
CA ASN A 380 27.50 16.48 0.69
C ASN A 380 28.39 15.52 1.49
N ALA A 381 27.78 14.66 2.30
CA ALA A 381 28.47 13.57 2.98
C ALA A 381 28.97 12.55 1.95
N SER A 382 30.12 11.93 2.21
CA SER A 382 30.58 10.76 1.46
C SER A 382 30.20 9.45 2.17
N LEU A 383 29.83 9.52 3.45
CA LEU A 383 29.44 8.37 4.29
C LEU A 383 28.14 8.65 5.06
N GLY A 384 27.25 7.66 5.11
CA GLY A 384 26.09 7.59 5.97
C GLY A 384 26.21 6.46 6.99
N LEU A 385 25.90 6.74 8.25
CA LEU A 385 25.80 5.74 9.31
C LEU A 385 24.34 5.71 9.82
N LEU A 386 23.61 4.64 9.55
CA LEU A 386 22.24 4.44 10.02
C LEU A 386 22.23 3.56 11.27
N PHE A 387 21.95 4.14 12.44
CA PHE A 387 21.83 3.43 13.71
C PHE A 387 20.35 3.15 14.02
N SER A 388 19.87 1.96 13.65
CA SER A 388 18.47 1.55 13.72
C SER A 388 18.34 0.03 13.74
N ASP A 389 17.27 -0.49 14.31
CA ASP A 389 16.85 -1.89 14.18
C ASP A 389 16.09 -2.17 12.87
N GLY A 390 15.79 -1.12 12.09
CA GLY A 390 15.14 -1.23 10.79
C GLY A 390 13.66 -1.61 10.83
N ILE A 391 13.06 -1.75 12.01
CA ILE A 391 11.64 -2.06 12.15
C ILE A 391 10.83 -0.78 11.89
N SER A 392 9.77 -0.86 11.09
CA SER A 392 8.83 0.25 10.88
C SER A 392 7.48 -0.26 10.38
N GLN A 393 6.40 0.27 10.93
CA GLN A 393 5.02 0.08 10.46
C GLN A 393 4.55 1.22 9.54
N LEU A 394 5.36 2.26 9.34
CA LEU A 394 4.96 3.48 8.62
C LEU A 394 5.57 3.57 7.21
N SER A 395 6.79 3.06 7.00
CA SER A 395 7.46 3.16 5.70
C SER A 395 8.70 2.27 5.63
N ASN A 396 8.99 1.72 4.46
CA ASN A 396 10.19 0.92 4.22
C ASN A 396 11.47 1.75 4.10
N ILE A 397 12.62 1.14 4.42
CA ILE A 397 13.94 1.76 4.21
C ILE A 397 14.26 1.76 2.71
N GLU A 398 14.48 2.93 2.15
CA GLU A 398 14.80 3.10 0.74
C GLU A 398 15.91 4.14 0.57
N SER A 399 16.96 3.76 -0.16
CA SER A 399 18.05 4.67 -0.57
C SER A 399 18.07 4.86 -2.08
N LYS A 400 18.60 6.00 -2.54
CA LYS A 400 18.85 6.27 -3.97
C LYS A 400 20.29 5.94 -4.42
N GLY A 401 21.14 5.37 -3.56
CA GLY A 401 22.46 4.87 -3.97
C GLY A 401 23.55 5.93 -4.15
N PHE A 402 23.35 7.17 -3.67
CA PHE A 402 24.30 8.29 -3.82
C PHE A 402 25.32 8.40 -2.67
N LEU A 403 25.11 7.67 -1.58
CA LEU A 403 25.89 7.74 -0.34
C LEU A 403 26.36 6.35 0.01
N GLU A 404 27.62 6.19 0.41
CA GLU A 404 28.04 4.94 1.02
C GLU A 404 27.36 4.79 2.39
N ILE A 405 26.60 3.72 2.63
CA ILE A 405 25.78 3.60 3.85
C ILE A 405 26.12 2.32 4.60
N PHE A 406 26.55 2.49 5.85
CA PHE A 406 26.61 1.40 6.82
C PHE A 406 25.39 1.47 7.72
N THR A 407 24.80 0.31 7.96
CA THR A 407 23.72 0.14 8.94
C THR A 407 24.33 -0.46 10.20
N VAL A 408 23.93 0.02 11.37
CA VAL A 408 24.45 -0.38 12.68
C VAL A 408 23.29 -0.71 13.59
N ASN A 409 23.34 -1.88 14.21
CA ASN A 409 22.31 -2.35 15.13
C ASN A 409 22.94 -3.15 16.26
N SER A 410 22.45 -2.93 17.47
CA SER A 410 22.84 -3.66 18.68
C SER A 410 21.71 -4.54 19.25
N LYS A 411 20.55 -4.59 18.59
CA LYS A 411 19.38 -5.34 19.06
C LYS A 411 19.25 -6.70 18.38
N LYS A 412 18.87 -7.72 19.15
CA LYS A 412 18.62 -9.07 18.65
C LYS A 412 17.34 -9.17 17.80
N ILE A 413 16.31 -8.41 18.15
CA ILE A 413 15.07 -8.31 17.36
C ILE A 413 15.19 -7.05 16.50
N ALA A 414 15.40 -7.26 15.20
CA ALA A 414 15.61 -6.22 14.21
C ALA A 414 15.26 -6.74 12.80
N ALA A 415 14.99 -5.84 11.86
CA ALA A 415 14.83 -6.13 10.44
C ALA A 415 16.20 -6.34 9.77
N HIS A 416 16.96 -7.34 10.23
CA HIS A 416 18.34 -7.60 9.81
C HIS A 416 18.51 -7.73 8.30
N GLU A 417 17.57 -8.41 7.64
CA GLU A 417 17.55 -8.58 6.20
C GLU A 417 17.48 -7.24 5.46
N ILE A 418 16.60 -6.33 5.91
CA ILE A 418 16.42 -5.01 5.33
C ILE A 418 17.67 -4.16 5.56
N LEU A 419 18.21 -4.16 6.79
CA LEU A 419 19.43 -3.41 7.11
C LEU A 419 20.64 -3.87 6.29
N GLN A 420 20.78 -5.18 6.08
CA GLN A 420 21.81 -5.76 5.21
C GLN A 420 21.59 -5.39 3.75
N SER A 421 20.37 -5.51 3.24
CA SER A 421 20.03 -5.14 1.86
C SER A 421 20.35 -3.68 1.58
N VAL A 422 19.97 -2.78 2.49
CA VAL A 422 20.24 -1.34 2.37
C VAL A 422 21.75 -1.07 2.40
N ALA A 423 22.50 -1.63 3.32
CA ALA A 423 23.95 -1.41 3.37
C ALA A 423 24.65 -1.90 2.08
N ASN A 424 24.33 -3.13 1.65
CA ASN A 424 24.88 -3.73 0.43
C ASN A 424 24.53 -2.91 -0.82
N TYR A 425 23.28 -2.47 -0.94
CA TYR A 425 22.83 -1.60 -2.04
C TYR A 425 23.55 -0.24 -2.05
N ASN A 426 24.24 0.13 -0.98
CA ASN A 426 24.95 1.39 -0.84
C ASN A 426 26.44 1.18 -0.54
N ASN A 427 27.05 0.05 -0.95
CA ASN A 427 28.48 -0.24 -0.79
C ASN A 427 29.04 -0.29 0.65
N GLY A 428 28.18 -0.13 1.65
CA GLY A 428 28.57 -0.35 3.04
C GLY A 428 28.27 -1.76 3.49
N THR A 429 28.46 -1.98 4.78
CA THR A 429 28.24 -3.26 5.45
C THR A 429 27.23 -3.08 6.57
N TYR A 430 26.38 -4.09 6.78
CA TYR A 430 25.54 -4.15 7.98
C TYR A 430 26.37 -4.64 9.17
N LEU A 431 26.51 -3.77 10.18
CA LEU A 431 27.26 -3.98 11.40
C LEU A 431 26.30 -4.45 12.50
N ASP A 432 26.10 -5.77 12.57
CA ASP A 432 25.31 -6.42 13.61
C ASP A 432 26.17 -6.63 14.87
N LEU A 433 26.06 -5.72 15.84
CA LEU A 433 26.81 -5.76 17.09
C LEU A 433 26.31 -6.86 18.04
N THR A 434 25.24 -7.59 17.69
CA THR A 434 24.86 -8.81 18.41
C THR A 434 25.69 -10.03 17.99
N LYS A 435 26.39 -9.94 16.85
CA LYS A 435 27.23 -11.02 16.31
C LYS A 435 28.70 -10.66 16.25
N TYR A 436 29.02 -9.41 15.90
CA TYR A 436 30.40 -8.94 15.79
C TYR A 436 30.78 -8.13 17.02
N ASP A 437 32.02 -8.31 17.47
CA ASP A 437 32.61 -7.38 18.43
C ASP A 437 32.92 -6.03 17.75
N VAL A 438 33.13 -4.99 18.57
CA VAL A 438 33.47 -3.65 18.08
C VAL A 438 34.77 -3.63 17.26
N LYS A 439 35.70 -4.57 17.46
CA LYS A 439 36.96 -4.59 16.71
C LYS A 439 36.68 -5.01 15.26
N THR A 440 35.96 -6.11 15.06
CA THR A 440 35.56 -6.59 13.73
C THR A 440 34.62 -5.59 13.04
N ALA A 441 33.66 -5.00 13.75
CA ALA A 441 32.81 -3.95 13.20
C ALA A 441 33.61 -2.72 12.74
N LEU A 442 34.66 -2.34 13.48
CA LEU A 442 35.57 -1.26 13.09
C LEU A 442 36.41 -1.63 11.86
N GLU A 443 36.85 -2.89 11.72
CA GLU A 443 37.56 -3.37 10.53
C GLU A 443 36.68 -3.21 9.28
N PHE A 444 35.39 -3.58 9.33
CA PHE A 444 34.45 -3.36 8.22
C PHE A 444 34.29 -1.87 7.83
N LEU A 445 34.36 -0.96 8.80
CA LEU A 445 34.29 0.49 8.53
C LEU A 445 35.58 1.05 7.91
N LEU A 446 36.72 0.39 8.12
CA LEU A 446 38.04 0.87 7.70
C LEU A 446 38.56 0.16 6.45
N GLU A 447 38.03 -1.00 6.11
CA GLU A 447 38.54 -1.87 5.04
C GLU A 447 37.40 -2.38 4.15
N ASN A 448 37.66 -2.58 2.86
CA ASN A 448 36.71 -3.28 1.98
C ASN A 448 36.86 -4.79 2.14
N THR A 449 36.36 -5.33 3.27
CA THR A 449 36.32 -6.76 3.53
C THR A 449 34.94 -7.34 3.20
N GLU A 450 34.92 -8.52 2.57
CA GLU A 450 33.67 -9.21 2.26
C GLU A 450 33.00 -9.69 3.55
N ASN A 451 31.75 -9.27 3.79
CA ASN A 451 30.89 -9.91 4.78
C ASN A 451 30.21 -11.14 4.16
N ILE A 452 30.50 -12.32 4.69
CA ILE A 452 30.01 -13.62 4.19
C ILE A 452 28.63 -13.96 4.80
N GLU A 453 28.19 -13.21 5.81
CA GLU A 453 26.92 -13.46 6.49
C GLU A 453 25.73 -13.11 5.60
N ASP A 454 24.73 -13.99 5.54
CA ASP A 454 23.54 -13.84 4.69
C ASP A 454 22.28 -14.03 5.53
N TYR A 455 21.57 -12.91 5.78
CA TYR A 455 20.32 -12.92 6.55
C TYR A 455 19.10 -13.31 5.71
N GLN A 456 19.24 -13.45 4.38
CA GLN A 456 18.16 -13.92 3.48
C GLN A 456 17.90 -15.42 3.63
N ASN A 457 18.92 -16.19 4.05
CA ASN A 457 18.86 -17.64 4.18
C ASN A 457 18.75 -18.12 5.64
N SER A 458 18.72 -17.22 6.63
CA SER A 458 18.32 -17.60 7.99
C SER A 458 16.83 -17.84 7.97
N THR A 459 16.41 -19.10 8.05
CA THR A 459 15.00 -19.44 8.27
C THR A 459 14.54 -18.70 9.51
N ASN A 460 13.73 -17.64 9.35
CA ASN A 460 12.98 -17.07 10.45
C ASN A 460 12.22 -18.24 11.07
N ASP A 461 12.61 -18.61 12.28
CA ASP A 461 12.08 -19.78 12.95
C ASP A 461 10.63 -19.51 13.35
N THR A 462 9.71 -19.75 12.43
CA THR A 462 8.27 -19.70 12.66
C THR A 462 7.77 -20.85 13.54
N ARG A 463 8.67 -21.67 14.12
CA ARG A 463 8.30 -22.87 14.89
C ARG A 463 8.04 -22.59 16.38
N ALA A 464 7.92 -21.35 16.84
CA ALA A 464 7.73 -21.03 18.26
C ALA A 464 6.28 -20.86 18.74
N ASN A 465 5.27 -20.78 17.85
CA ASN A 465 3.91 -20.41 18.27
C ASN A 465 3.12 -21.56 18.94
N VAL A 466 2.27 -21.18 19.89
CA VAL A 466 1.19 -22.02 20.45
C VAL A 466 0.00 -21.96 19.50
N TYR A 467 -0.59 -23.10 19.18
CA TYR A 467 -1.70 -23.20 18.22
C TYR A 467 -2.77 -24.19 18.69
N GLY A 468 -3.98 -24.04 18.16
CA GLY A 468 -5.06 -24.98 18.45
C GLY A 468 -6.41 -24.53 17.93
N ILE A 469 -7.48 -25.09 18.48
CA ILE A 469 -8.87 -24.77 18.12
C ILE A 469 -9.64 -24.34 19.37
N VAL A 470 -10.42 -23.26 19.26
CA VAL A 470 -11.44 -22.87 20.23
C VAL A 470 -12.79 -23.43 19.79
N TYR A 471 -13.51 -24.07 20.72
CA TYR A 471 -14.79 -24.73 20.44
C TYR A 471 -15.74 -24.65 21.65
N ASN A 472 -17.03 -24.81 21.40
CA ASN A 472 -18.08 -24.95 22.41
C ASN A 472 -18.84 -26.28 22.18
N GLU A 473 -20.00 -26.47 22.81
CA GLU A 473 -20.84 -27.66 22.62
C GLU A 473 -21.45 -27.77 21.21
N GLU A 474 -21.60 -26.66 20.50
CA GLU A 474 -22.23 -26.59 19.16
C GLU A 474 -21.21 -26.74 18.02
N GLY A 475 -19.93 -26.45 18.27
CA GLY A 475 -18.88 -26.56 17.25
C GLY A 475 -17.69 -25.63 17.49
N PRO A 476 -16.86 -25.38 16.45
CA PRO A 476 -15.78 -24.40 16.55
C PRO A 476 -16.34 -22.99 16.75
N VAL A 477 -15.67 -22.19 17.58
CA VAL A 477 -16.04 -20.79 17.82
C VAL A 477 -15.19 -19.90 16.93
N GLN A 478 -15.78 -19.33 15.89
CA GLN A 478 -15.16 -18.31 15.05
C GLN A 478 -15.14 -16.95 15.77
N GLY A 479 -14.11 -16.13 15.54
CA GLY A 479 -14.07 -14.76 16.07
C GLY A 479 -13.74 -14.66 17.56
N ALA A 480 -13.46 -15.77 18.24
CA ALA A 480 -12.95 -15.75 19.61
C ALA A 480 -11.57 -15.08 19.66
N TYR A 481 -11.37 -14.19 20.64
CA TYR A 481 -10.11 -13.54 20.94
C TYR A 481 -9.29 -14.37 21.92
N ILE A 482 -8.01 -14.56 21.61
CA ILE A 482 -7.01 -15.12 22.51
C ILE A 482 -6.02 -14.00 22.84
N VAL A 483 -6.04 -13.57 24.09
CA VAL A 483 -5.20 -12.49 24.61
C VAL A 483 -4.07 -13.10 25.43
N LEU A 484 -2.82 -12.76 25.11
CA LEU A 484 -1.69 -13.08 25.97
C LEU A 484 -1.58 -12.03 27.08
N ASN A 485 -1.77 -12.46 28.32
CA ASN A 485 -1.76 -11.58 29.49
C ASN A 485 -0.40 -10.89 29.60
N ASP A 486 -0.38 -9.68 30.16
CA ASP A 486 0.83 -8.84 30.28
C ASP A 486 1.51 -8.46 28.95
N SER A 487 0.90 -8.77 27.81
CA SER A 487 1.31 -8.31 26.46
C SER A 487 0.16 -7.60 25.71
N PHE A 488 0.44 -7.10 24.50
CA PHE A 488 -0.60 -6.66 23.54
C PHE A 488 -0.86 -7.68 22.44
N GLU A 489 -0.24 -8.86 22.50
CA GLU A 489 -0.47 -9.94 21.54
C GLU A 489 -1.90 -10.47 21.72
N ILE A 490 -2.67 -10.34 20.65
CA ILE A 490 -4.04 -10.82 20.54
C ILE A 490 -4.19 -11.48 19.18
N VAL A 491 -4.84 -12.63 19.14
CA VAL A 491 -5.21 -13.29 17.88
C VAL A 491 -6.67 -13.66 17.89
N GLU A 492 -7.27 -13.64 16.71
CA GLU A 492 -8.67 -14.01 16.48
C GLU A 492 -8.70 -15.39 15.83
N THR A 493 -9.68 -16.20 16.22
CA THR A 493 -9.91 -17.52 15.61
C THR A 493 -10.55 -17.41 14.23
N ASP A 494 -10.13 -18.31 13.32
CA ASP A 494 -10.72 -18.41 11.99
C ASP A 494 -12.10 -19.11 11.99
N LYS A 495 -12.68 -19.31 10.79
CA LYS A 495 -13.97 -20.01 10.59
C LYS A 495 -14.03 -21.44 11.14
N LYS A 496 -12.86 -22.05 11.40
CA LYS A 496 -12.73 -23.40 11.97
C LYS A 496 -12.35 -23.35 13.45
N GLY A 497 -12.41 -22.17 14.07
CA GLY A 497 -11.98 -21.93 15.45
C GLY A 497 -10.47 -21.99 15.64
N ALA A 498 -9.67 -22.07 14.57
CA ALA A 498 -8.24 -22.27 14.66
C ALA A 498 -7.51 -20.96 14.99
N TYR A 499 -6.44 -21.07 15.81
CA TYR A 499 -5.61 -19.93 16.18
C TYR A 499 -4.12 -20.31 16.28
N SER A 500 -3.25 -19.29 16.23
CA SER A 500 -1.81 -19.39 16.47
C SER A 500 -1.30 -18.11 17.13
N ILE A 501 -0.76 -18.18 18.34
CA ILE A 501 -0.24 -17.05 19.12
C ILE A 501 1.22 -17.30 19.54
N ASN A 502 2.03 -16.25 19.57
CA ASN A 502 3.41 -16.32 20.07
C ASN A 502 3.40 -16.22 21.60
N ALA A 503 3.49 -17.37 22.27
CA ALA A 503 3.49 -17.48 23.73
C ALA A 503 4.39 -18.63 24.18
N GLU A 504 4.96 -18.52 25.37
CA GLU A 504 5.85 -19.51 25.98
C GLU A 504 5.14 -20.35 27.06
N ALA A 505 5.71 -21.52 27.39
CA ALA A 505 5.14 -22.37 28.43
C ALA A 505 5.13 -21.65 29.79
N GLY A 506 3.96 -21.62 30.44
CA GLY A 506 3.74 -20.86 31.68
C GLY A 506 3.03 -19.52 31.47
N ASP A 507 2.96 -19.02 30.24
CA ASP A 507 2.20 -17.81 29.93
C ASP A 507 0.70 -18.01 30.18
N LYS A 508 0.02 -16.96 30.64
CA LYS A 508 -1.43 -16.96 30.86
C LYS A 508 -2.13 -16.36 29.64
N LEU A 509 -3.14 -17.07 29.14
CA LEU A 509 -4.01 -16.62 28.07
C LEU A 509 -5.42 -16.39 28.61
N THR A 510 -6.03 -15.29 28.22
CA THR A 510 -7.46 -15.01 28.44
C THR A 510 -8.19 -15.13 27.10
N ILE A 511 -9.24 -15.94 27.07
CA ILE A 511 -10.03 -16.22 25.87
C ILE A 511 -11.41 -15.64 26.06
N ASP A 512 -11.82 -14.82 25.11
CA ASP A 512 -13.10 -14.13 25.14
C ASP A 512 -13.83 -14.29 23.80
N ALA A 513 -15.15 -14.46 23.87
CA ALA A 513 -15.99 -14.62 22.70
C ALA A 513 -17.43 -14.21 23.04
N ILE A 514 -18.12 -13.63 22.08
CA ILE A 514 -19.53 -13.29 22.22
C ILE A 514 -20.37 -14.51 22.62
N GLY A 515 -21.29 -14.35 23.57
CA GLY A 515 -22.15 -15.42 24.09
C GLY A 515 -21.45 -16.39 25.05
N MET A 516 -20.14 -16.26 25.28
CA MET A 516 -19.34 -17.20 26.07
C MET A 516 -18.90 -16.61 27.40
N LYS A 517 -18.62 -17.48 28.37
CA LYS A 517 -17.90 -17.09 29.58
C LYS A 517 -16.41 -16.96 29.26
N THR A 518 -15.83 -15.80 29.57
CA THR A 518 -14.39 -15.57 29.49
C THR A 518 -13.63 -16.67 30.25
N LYS A 519 -12.60 -17.22 29.62
CA LYS A 519 -11.83 -18.35 30.15
C LYS A 519 -10.34 -18.02 30.20
N ASP A 520 -9.75 -18.17 31.37
CA ASP A 520 -8.31 -18.15 31.54
C ASP A 520 -7.72 -19.57 31.37
N THR A 521 -6.58 -19.66 30.70
CA THR A 521 -5.78 -20.88 30.59
C THR A 521 -4.29 -20.56 30.68
N VAL A 522 -3.47 -21.58 30.93
CA VAL A 522 -2.00 -21.46 30.94
C VAL A 522 -1.44 -22.26 29.77
N VAL A 523 -0.44 -21.71 29.09
CA VAL A 523 0.27 -22.37 28.01
C VAL A 523 1.05 -23.56 28.58
N SER A 524 0.76 -24.74 28.05
CA SER A 524 1.45 -25.98 28.46
C SER A 524 2.81 -26.13 27.78
N ALA A 525 3.62 -27.09 28.22
CA ALA A 525 4.87 -27.44 27.53
C ALA A 525 4.63 -27.93 26.07
N LEU A 526 3.43 -28.43 25.76
CA LEU A 526 3.02 -28.74 24.40
C LEU A 526 2.45 -27.48 23.73
N LYS A 527 2.96 -27.18 22.53
CA LYS A 527 2.51 -26.02 21.71
C LYS A 527 1.09 -26.17 21.16
N LYS A 528 0.52 -27.39 21.15
CA LYS A 528 -0.87 -27.61 20.73
C LYS A 528 -1.80 -27.48 21.93
N LEU A 529 -2.70 -26.49 21.91
CA LEU A 529 -3.63 -26.18 22.99
C LEU A 529 -5.05 -25.98 22.44
N ASN A 530 -5.95 -26.93 22.68
CA ASN A 530 -7.37 -26.77 22.31
C ASN A 530 -8.15 -26.20 23.50
N ILE A 531 -9.06 -25.26 23.25
CA ILE A 531 -9.75 -24.50 24.30
C ILE A 531 -11.25 -24.67 24.14
N SER A 532 -11.89 -25.28 25.13
CA SER A 532 -13.35 -25.36 25.20
C SER A 532 -13.92 -24.15 25.98
N LEU A 533 -14.89 -23.44 25.41
CA LEU A 533 -15.65 -22.36 26.05
C LEU A 533 -17.05 -22.83 26.46
N ALA A 534 -17.56 -22.26 27.55
CA ALA A 534 -18.92 -22.51 28.04
C ALA A 534 -19.82 -21.32 27.74
N LEU A 535 -21.08 -21.59 27.36
CA LEU A 535 -22.09 -20.56 27.12
C LEU A 535 -22.36 -19.73 28.38
N ASN A 536 -22.57 -18.43 28.21
CA ASN A 536 -22.93 -17.53 29.28
C ASN A 536 -24.45 -17.52 29.54
N ALA A 537 -24.97 -18.60 30.13
CA ALA A 537 -26.41 -18.83 30.33
C ALA A 537 -27.12 -17.77 31.20
N GLU A 538 -26.41 -17.07 32.10
CA GLU A 538 -26.99 -16.00 32.93
C GLU A 538 -27.38 -14.76 32.10
N LYS A 539 -26.67 -14.49 30.99
CA LYS A 539 -27.03 -13.42 30.03
C LYS A 539 -28.17 -13.83 29.08
N LEU A 540 -28.40 -15.14 28.87
CA LEU A 540 -29.43 -15.68 27.96
C LEU A 540 -30.81 -15.86 28.63
N ALA A 541 -30.88 -15.93 29.96
CA ALA A 541 -32.10 -16.25 30.71
C ALA A 541 -33.09 -15.08 30.92
N GLU A 542 -32.71 -13.84 30.57
CA GLU A 542 -33.59 -12.66 30.70
C GLU A 542 -34.57 -12.48 29.51
N VAL A 543 -34.58 -13.46 28.58
CA VAL A 543 -35.43 -13.48 27.36
C VAL A 543 -36.77 -14.18 27.61
N GLU A 544 -37.56 -13.72 28.58
CA GLU A 544 -39.01 -14.03 28.63
C GLU A 544 -39.83 -12.84 29.16
N LEU A 545 -39.77 -11.69 28.49
CA LEU A 545 -40.78 -10.63 28.63
C LEU A 545 -41.38 -10.28 27.27
N LYS A 546 -42.38 -11.07 26.86
CA LYS A 546 -43.25 -10.75 25.71
C LYS A 546 -44.11 -9.52 26.04
N ALA A 547 -43.69 -8.35 25.56
CA ALA A 547 -44.55 -7.18 25.51
C ALA A 547 -45.73 -7.45 24.55
N LYS A 548 -46.94 -7.52 25.11
CA LYS A 548 -48.19 -7.46 24.34
C LYS A 548 -48.27 -6.12 23.61
N THR A 549 -48.06 -6.13 22.30
CA THR A 549 -48.54 -5.05 21.41
C THR A 549 -49.54 -5.64 20.42
N ASN A 550 -50.64 -4.92 20.20
CA ASN A 550 -51.79 -5.40 19.45
C ASN A 550 -51.43 -5.66 17.98
N ALA A 551 -51.30 -6.94 17.62
CA ALA A 551 -50.94 -7.42 16.29
C ALA A 551 -51.98 -7.13 15.18
N LYS A 552 -53.16 -6.61 15.53
CA LYS A 552 -54.25 -6.40 14.58
C LYS A 552 -54.07 -5.15 13.70
N ASP A 553 -53.49 -4.08 14.22
CA ASP A 553 -53.35 -2.82 13.47
C ASP A 553 -52.11 -2.83 12.53
N ARG A 554 -51.08 -3.64 12.83
CA ARG A 554 -49.88 -3.81 11.98
C ARG A 554 -50.10 -4.69 10.74
N ALA A 555 -51.09 -5.57 10.78
CA ALA A 555 -51.32 -6.53 9.70
C ALA A 555 -51.87 -5.86 8.41
N GLU A 556 -52.53 -4.70 8.52
CA GLU A 556 -53.15 -4.01 7.38
C GLU A 556 -52.17 -3.11 6.60
N GLU A 557 -51.01 -2.75 7.18
CA GLU A 557 -49.97 -1.91 6.56
C GLU A 557 -48.79 -2.67 5.95
N LEU A 558 -48.64 -3.96 6.26
CA LEU A 558 -47.57 -4.80 5.72
C LEU A 558 -47.98 -5.37 4.36
N VAL A 559 -47.16 -5.12 3.36
CA VAL A 559 -47.26 -5.71 2.02
C VAL A 559 -46.19 -6.78 1.86
N ASP A 560 -46.58 -7.91 1.29
CA ASP A 560 -45.66 -9.00 0.97
C ASP A 560 -44.82 -8.61 -0.27
N THR A 561 -43.49 -8.63 -0.14
CA THR A 561 -42.55 -8.38 -1.22
C THR A 561 -41.67 -9.62 -1.45
N PRO A 562 -41.00 -9.74 -2.62
CA PRO A 562 -39.99 -10.79 -2.82
C PRO A 562 -38.81 -10.73 -1.82
N PHE A 563 -38.78 -9.73 -0.94
CA PHE A 563 -37.74 -9.49 0.07
C PHE A 563 -38.27 -9.58 1.51
N GLY A 564 -39.41 -10.27 1.69
CA GLY A 564 -40.12 -10.35 2.96
C GLY A 564 -41.22 -9.28 3.11
N LYS A 565 -41.89 -9.26 4.26
CA LYS A 565 -42.94 -8.28 4.54
C LYS A 565 -42.33 -6.90 4.77
N ARG A 566 -42.89 -5.87 4.15
CA ARG A 566 -42.45 -4.46 4.26
C ARG A 566 -43.65 -3.54 4.49
N MET A 567 -43.44 -2.41 5.13
CA MET A 567 -44.49 -1.39 5.26
C MET A 567 -44.83 -0.80 3.89
N ARG A 568 -46.12 -0.63 3.59
CA ARG A 568 -46.61 -0.13 2.29
C ARG A 568 -45.96 1.19 1.86
N GLY A 569 -45.65 2.08 2.82
CA GLY A 569 -44.99 3.37 2.58
C GLY A 569 -43.48 3.33 2.39
N SER A 570 -42.79 2.23 2.74
CA SER A 570 -41.34 2.09 2.58
C SER A 570 -40.92 1.40 1.28
N VAL A 571 -41.89 0.90 0.51
CA VAL A 571 -41.65 0.27 -0.79
C VAL A 571 -41.62 1.34 -1.88
N GLY A 572 -40.43 1.78 -2.28
CA GLY A 572 -40.22 2.80 -3.32
C GLY A 572 -40.53 2.37 -4.76
N TYR A 573 -41.25 1.27 -4.96
CA TYR A 573 -41.61 0.72 -6.27
C TYR A 573 -43.01 0.09 -6.28
N SER A 574 -43.62 -0.02 -7.46
CA SER A 574 -44.99 -0.53 -7.59
C SER A 574 -45.06 -2.05 -7.41
N LEU A 575 -45.82 -2.51 -6.42
CA LEU A 575 -46.15 -3.93 -6.20
C LEU A 575 -47.34 -4.42 -7.04
N ALA A 576 -47.91 -3.57 -7.92
CA ALA A 576 -49.05 -3.93 -8.77
C ALA A 576 -48.72 -4.96 -9.88
N ASN A 577 -47.51 -5.56 -9.87
CA ASN A 577 -47.03 -6.52 -10.87
C ASN A 577 -46.65 -7.86 -10.22
N ARG A 578 -47.49 -8.37 -9.32
CA ARG A 578 -47.34 -9.67 -8.65
C ARG A 578 -48.57 -10.54 -8.93
N ILE A 579 -48.36 -11.83 -9.15
CA ILE A 579 -49.41 -12.86 -9.18
C ILE A 579 -49.07 -13.87 -8.07
N THR A 580 -50.02 -14.17 -7.20
CA THR A 580 -49.88 -15.20 -6.15
C THR A 580 -50.55 -16.50 -6.56
N SER A 581 -50.28 -17.59 -5.82
CA SER A 581 -50.87 -18.91 -6.07
C SER A 581 -52.40 -18.93 -6.03
N GLU A 582 -53.04 -17.97 -5.36
CA GLU A 582 -54.50 -17.77 -5.35
C GLU A 582 -55.05 -17.22 -6.67
N GLU A 583 -54.23 -16.49 -7.42
CA GLU A 583 -54.59 -15.85 -8.69
C GLU A 583 -54.19 -16.70 -9.92
N ILE A 584 -53.44 -17.79 -9.72
CA ILE A 584 -53.07 -18.75 -10.76
C ILE A 584 -54.26 -19.69 -11.03
N LEU A 585 -54.82 -19.64 -12.24
CA LEU A 585 -55.98 -20.45 -12.63
C LEU A 585 -55.54 -21.84 -13.12
N GLY A 586 -56.40 -22.85 -13.02
CA GLY A 586 -56.10 -24.21 -13.52
C GLY A 586 -55.80 -24.30 -15.03
N THR A 587 -56.05 -23.23 -15.80
CA THR A 587 -55.66 -23.10 -17.21
C THR A 587 -54.21 -22.66 -17.43
N ASP A 588 -53.56 -22.13 -16.39
CA ASP A 588 -52.14 -21.79 -16.36
C ASP A 588 -51.36 -23.06 -16.06
N ILE A 589 -50.71 -23.62 -17.09
CA ILE A 589 -50.03 -24.93 -16.98
C ILE A 589 -48.56 -24.77 -16.57
N ASP A 590 -47.95 -23.61 -16.82
CA ASP A 590 -46.53 -23.35 -16.57
C ASP A 590 -46.22 -21.85 -16.34
N LEU A 591 -44.99 -21.56 -15.91
CA LEU A 591 -44.48 -20.19 -15.71
C LEU A 591 -44.65 -19.31 -16.96
N MET A 592 -44.52 -19.88 -18.16
CA MET A 592 -44.66 -19.16 -19.42
C MET A 592 -46.07 -18.59 -19.58
N LYS A 593 -47.12 -19.39 -19.37
CA LYS A 593 -48.51 -18.91 -19.45
C LYS A 593 -48.83 -17.85 -18.39
N ILE A 594 -48.27 -17.98 -17.19
CA ILE A 594 -48.43 -16.98 -16.12
C ILE A 594 -47.81 -15.66 -16.56
N LEU A 595 -46.57 -15.69 -17.04
CA LEU A 595 -45.85 -14.50 -17.50
C LEU A 595 -46.52 -13.82 -18.69
N MET A 596 -47.12 -14.57 -19.62
CA MET A 596 -47.88 -13.99 -20.75
C MET A 596 -49.10 -13.15 -20.31
N LYS A 597 -49.66 -13.41 -19.12
CA LYS A 597 -50.79 -12.66 -18.57
C LYS A 597 -50.36 -11.42 -17.81
N MET A 598 -49.11 -11.35 -17.39
CA MET A 598 -48.63 -10.22 -16.59
C MET A 598 -48.41 -8.98 -17.49
N PRO A 599 -48.84 -7.80 -17.04
CA PRO A 599 -48.79 -6.59 -17.86
C PRO A 599 -47.34 -6.26 -18.25
N GLY A 600 -47.08 -6.02 -19.53
CA GLY A 600 -45.78 -5.57 -20.01
C GLY A 600 -44.67 -6.63 -20.03
N VAL A 601 -45.01 -7.91 -19.99
CA VAL A 601 -44.09 -9.02 -20.30
C VAL A 601 -44.35 -9.51 -21.72
N SER A 602 -43.29 -9.78 -22.46
CA SER A 602 -43.32 -10.41 -23.79
C SER A 602 -42.52 -11.70 -23.76
N VAL A 603 -43.09 -12.76 -24.33
CA VAL A 603 -42.44 -14.08 -24.45
C VAL A 603 -41.99 -14.26 -25.89
N ILE A 604 -40.69 -14.48 -26.10
CA ILE A 604 -40.12 -14.79 -27.41
C ILE A 604 -39.82 -16.29 -27.46
N ASN A 605 -40.55 -16.98 -28.34
CA ASN A 605 -40.13 -18.31 -28.79
C ASN A 605 -39.17 -18.10 -29.95
N LEU A 606 -37.89 -18.43 -29.75
CA LEU A 606 -36.99 -18.59 -30.88
C LEU A 606 -37.57 -19.70 -31.79
N LYS A 607 -37.27 -19.69 -33.09
CA LYS A 607 -37.68 -20.78 -34.00
C LYS A 607 -36.42 -21.52 -34.44
N ASN A 608 -36.45 -22.86 -34.36
CA ASN A 608 -35.59 -23.84 -35.08
C ASN A 608 -34.47 -24.65 -34.36
N VAL A 609 -34.52 -24.91 -33.05
CA VAL A 609 -33.61 -25.89 -32.35
C VAL A 609 -34.26 -26.47 -31.07
N PRO A 610 -34.89 -27.66 -31.04
CA PRO A 610 -35.40 -28.26 -29.81
C PRO A 610 -34.29 -28.69 -28.83
N PRO A 611 -34.51 -28.66 -27.49
CA PRO A 611 -35.64 -28.08 -26.77
C PRO A 611 -35.40 -26.58 -26.52
N GLN A 612 -36.33 -25.71 -26.96
CA GLN A 612 -36.21 -24.27 -26.74
C GLN A 612 -36.96 -23.86 -25.48
N GLU A 613 -36.22 -23.37 -24.51
CA GLU A 613 -36.79 -22.63 -23.39
C GLU A 613 -37.14 -21.21 -23.84
N PRO A 614 -38.32 -20.70 -23.47
CA PRO A 614 -38.76 -19.37 -23.84
C PRO A 614 -37.87 -18.30 -23.19
N ILE A 615 -37.62 -17.21 -23.92
CA ILE A 615 -36.97 -16.01 -23.39
C ILE A 615 -38.06 -15.00 -23.00
N TYR A 616 -37.88 -14.37 -21.85
CA TYR A 616 -38.81 -13.40 -21.27
C TYR A 616 -38.22 -12.00 -21.33
N GLY A 617 -38.98 -11.03 -21.84
CA GLY A 617 -38.60 -9.63 -21.91
C GLY A 617 -39.67 -8.72 -21.32
N PHE A 618 -39.27 -7.52 -20.88
CA PHE A 618 -40.25 -6.46 -20.60
C PHE A 618 -40.51 -5.66 -21.89
N THR A 619 -41.76 -5.34 -22.18
CA THR A 619 -42.16 -4.66 -23.42
C THR A 619 -41.49 -3.29 -23.60
N ARG A 620 -41.06 -2.67 -22.50
CA ARG A 620 -40.34 -1.38 -22.48
C ARG A 620 -38.87 -1.51 -22.90
N THR A 621 -38.22 -2.64 -22.58
CA THR A 621 -36.81 -2.88 -22.95
C THR A 621 -36.68 -3.43 -24.36
N MET A 622 -37.73 -4.05 -24.91
CA MET A 622 -37.69 -4.65 -26.26
C MET A 622 -37.96 -3.70 -27.44
N ASN A 623 -38.61 -2.54 -27.22
CA ASN A 623 -38.92 -1.59 -28.29
C ASN A 623 -37.86 -0.48 -28.50
N GLY A 624 -36.79 -0.46 -27.71
CA GLY A 624 -35.66 0.46 -27.88
C GLY A 624 -34.52 -0.22 -28.63
N GLY A 625 -34.31 0.15 -29.89
CA GLY A 625 -33.20 -0.38 -30.70
C GLY A 625 -31.83 -0.24 -30.02
N ILE A 626 -30.96 -1.21 -30.33
CA ILE A 626 -29.52 -1.32 -30.02
C ILE A 626 -29.12 -1.37 -28.51
N ASN A 627 -29.98 -0.98 -27.55
CA ASN A 627 -29.68 -1.03 -26.10
C ASN A 627 -30.73 -1.77 -25.23
N GLY A 628 -31.60 -2.58 -25.82
CA GLY A 628 -32.61 -3.36 -25.10
C GLY A 628 -32.07 -4.65 -24.48
N GLY A 629 -32.03 -4.75 -23.14
CA GLY A 629 -31.63 -5.96 -22.43
C GLY A 629 -32.80 -6.81 -21.89
N LEU A 630 -32.54 -8.10 -21.66
CA LEU A 630 -33.48 -9.06 -21.05
C LEU A 630 -33.37 -9.04 -19.53
N PRO A 631 -34.50 -9.12 -18.78
CA PRO A 631 -34.48 -9.28 -17.33
C PRO A 631 -33.89 -10.63 -16.91
N ALA A 632 -33.23 -10.73 -15.76
CA ALA A 632 -32.84 -12.02 -15.20
C ALA A 632 -34.02 -12.68 -14.46
N LEU A 633 -34.03 -14.01 -14.40
CA LEU A 633 -35.00 -14.78 -13.63
C LEU A 633 -34.38 -15.19 -12.30
N ILE A 634 -35.03 -14.89 -11.19
CA ILE A 634 -34.66 -15.40 -9.88
C ILE A 634 -35.67 -16.47 -9.51
N ILE A 635 -35.28 -17.74 -9.58
CA ILE A 635 -36.14 -18.85 -9.16
C ILE A 635 -35.63 -19.32 -7.82
N ASP A 636 -36.40 -19.05 -6.77
CA ASP A 636 -36.11 -19.56 -5.43
C ASP A 636 -34.69 -19.22 -4.94
N GLY A 637 -34.27 -17.96 -5.19
CA GLY A 637 -32.95 -17.44 -4.86
C GLY A 637 -31.86 -17.68 -5.92
N LEU A 638 -32.06 -18.61 -6.86
CA LEU A 638 -31.09 -18.87 -7.94
C LEU A 638 -31.31 -17.95 -9.14
N ALA A 639 -30.24 -17.27 -9.57
CA ALA A 639 -30.28 -16.34 -10.69
C ALA A 639 -29.98 -17.02 -12.04
N TYR A 640 -30.80 -16.71 -13.04
CA TYR A 640 -30.66 -17.13 -14.43
C TYR A 640 -30.55 -15.88 -15.31
N ASP A 641 -29.35 -15.60 -15.80
CA ASP A 641 -29.07 -14.48 -16.69
C ASP A 641 -29.34 -14.83 -18.15
N GLN A 642 -30.53 -14.46 -18.63
CA GLN A 642 -30.94 -14.69 -20.01
C GLN A 642 -30.03 -14.00 -21.04
N GLN A 643 -29.32 -12.93 -20.68
CA GLN A 643 -28.40 -12.25 -21.60
C GLN A 643 -27.12 -13.03 -21.84
N ARG A 644 -26.70 -13.82 -20.86
CA ARG A 644 -25.53 -14.71 -20.95
C ARG A 644 -25.90 -16.11 -21.45
N GLY A 645 -27.12 -16.28 -21.96
CA GLY A 645 -27.63 -17.56 -22.47
C GLY A 645 -28.04 -18.55 -21.38
N GLN A 646 -28.16 -18.12 -20.12
CA GLN A 646 -28.67 -18.95 -19.04
C GLN A 646 -30.20 -18.94 -19.08
N LEU A 647 -30.78 -20.05 -19.54
CA LEU A 647 -32.22 -20.20 -19.61
C LEU A 647 -32.74 -20.90 -18.35
N ALA A 648 -33.81 -20.35 -17.78
CA ALA A 648 -34.50 -20.93 -16.65
C ALA A 648 -35.20 -22.26 -17.05
N PRO A 649 -35.27 -23.25 -16.15
CA PRO A 649 -36.01 -24.48 -16.40
C PRO A 649 -37.53 -24.23 -16.48
N ARG A 650 -38.27 -25.11 -17.17
CA ARG A 650 -39.73 -25.08 -17.12
C ARG A 650 -40.24 -25.42 -15.73
N ILE A 651 -41.08 -24.54 -15.19
CA ILE A 651 -41.73 -24.71 -13.90
C ILE A 651 -43.22 -24.87 -14.14
N SER A 652 -43.79 -25.99 -13.67
CA SER A 652 -45.24 -26.21 -13.65
C SER A 652 -45.91 -25.20 -12.73
N ALA A 653 -47.05 -24.65 -13.15
CA ALA A 653 -47.80 -23.65 -12.39
C ALA A 653 -48.18 -24.11 -10.98
N GLU A 654 -48.43 -25.42 -10.79
CA GLU A 654 -48.78 -26.01 -9.50
C GLU A 654 -47.67 -25.84 -8.45
N LYS A 655 -46.41 -25.73 -8.89
CA LYS A 655 -45.23 -25.55 -8.04
C LYS A 655 -44.93 -24.09 -7.71
N ILE A 656 -45.65 -23.13 -8.28
CA ILE A 656 -45.36 -21.69 -8.13
C ILE A 656 -46.21 -21.11 -7.01
N GLU A 657 -45.55 -20.51 -6.03
CA GLU A 657 -46.19 -19.79 -4.93
C GLU A 657 -46.48 -18.34 -5.32
N SER A 658 -45.54 -17.67 -5.98
CA SER A 658 -45.79 -16.35 -6.56
C SER A 658 -44.80 -15.99 -7.66
N VAL A 659 -45.21 -15.09 -8.55
CA VAL A 659 -44.38 -14.46 -9.58
C VAL A 659 -44.45 -12.95 -9.41
N THR A 660 -43.30 -12.29 -9.29
CA THR A 660 -43.22 -10.82 -9.14
C THR A 660 -42.32 -10.21 -10.21
N LEU A 661 -42.79 -9.15 -10.86
CA LEU A 661 -42.01 -8.39 -11.84
C LEU A 661 -41.40 -7.15 -11.21
N LEU A 662 -40.08 -7.12 -11.14
CA LEU A 662 -39.30 -5.99 -10.65
C LEU A 662 -38.78 -5.22 -11.86
N LYS A 663 -39.55 -4.24 -12.32
CA LYS A 663 -39.30 -3.51 -13.58
C LYS A 663 -38.44 -2.26 -13.44
N SER A 664 -38.05 -1.88 -12.22
CA SER A 664 -37.26 -0.68 -11.92
C SER A 664 -36.03 -1.00 -11.09
N ILE A 665 -34.99 -0.17 -11.20
CA ILE A 665 -33.72 -0.32 -10.48
C ILE A 665 -33.92 -0.28 -8.96
N ALA A 666 -34.80 0.59 -8.46
CA ALA A 666 -35.17 0.65 -7.03
C ALA A 666 -35.73 -0.68 -6.49
N ALA A 667 -36.28 -1.53 -7.37
CA ALA A 667 -36.81 -2.84 -7.03
C ALA A 667 -35.75 -3.96 -7.16
N THR A 668 -34.66 -3.74 -7.92
CA THR A 668 -33.66 -4.75 -8.26
C THR A 668 -32.26 -4.49 -7.69
N THR A 669 -32.05 -3.38 -6.95
CA THR A 669 -30.76 -2.95 -6.37
C THR A 669 -29.97 -4.08 -5.68
N ARG A 670 -30.66 -4.98 -4.97
CA ARG A 670 -30.02 -6.10 -4.23
C ARG A 670 -29.31 -7.12 -5.13
N TYR A 671 -29.64 -7.17 -6.42
CA TYR A 671 -29.06 -8.13 -7.36
C TYR A 671 -27.98 -7.51 -8.27
N GLY A 672 -27.59 -6.25 -8.03
CA GLY A 672 -26.52 -5.60 -8.78
C GLY A 672 -26.76 -5.63 -10.29
N SER A 673 -25.74 -6.00 -11.06
CA SER A 673 -25.77 -6.03 -12.54
C SER A 673 -26.83 -6.97 -13.12
N LEU A 674 -27.22 -8.04 -12.42
CA LEU A 674 -28.32 -8.92 -12.84
C LEU A 674 -29.67 -8.18 -12.90
N GLY A 675 -29.83 -7.14 -12.08
CA GLY A 675 -31.04 -6.33 -11.99
C GLY A 675 -31.13 -5.19 -13.02
N ALA A 676 -30.09 -4.99 -13.85
CA ALA A 676 -29.96 -3.82 -14.73
C ALA A 676 -31.11 -3.66 -15.74
N PHE A 677 -31.74 -4.76 -16.14
CA PHE A 677 -32.85 -4.76 -17.10
C PHE A 677 -34.17 -5.24 -16.48
N GLY A 678 -34.23 -5.20 -15.15
CA GLY A 678 -35.33 -5.71 -14.34
C GLY A 678 -35.19 -7.20 -14.01
N LEU A 679 -36.04 -7.70 -13.12
CA LEU A 679 -36.05 -9.10 -12.69
C LEU A 679 -37.45 -9.70 -12.71
N ILE A 680 -37.51 -11.00 -12.94
CA ILE A 680 -38.69 -11.83 -12.72
C ILE A 680 -38.37 -12.77 -11.56
N VAL A 681 -39.00 -12.54 -10.41
CA VAL A 681 -38.78 -13.36 -9.21
C VAL A 681 -39.90 -14.39 -9.09
N VAL A 682 -39.54 -15.67 -9.04
CA VAL A 682 -40.44 -16.81 -8.93
C VAL A 682 -40.16 -17.52 -7.62
N LYS A 683 -41.15 -17.56 -6.73
CA LYS A 683 -41.11 -18.32 -5.48
C LYS A 683 -41.83 -19.65 -5.68
N LEU A 684 -41.24 -20.76 -5.24
CA LEU A 684 -41.82 -22.10 -5.37
C LEU A 684 -42.57 -22.53 -4.10
N LYS A 685 -43.57 -23.42 -4.24
CA LYS A 685 -44.25 -24.09 -3.13
C LYS A 685 -43.30 -25.16 -2.57
N ASN A 686 -42.93 -25.04 -1.30
CA ASN A 686 -42.02 -25.95 -0.54
C ASN A 686 -40.52 -25.85 -0.86
N SER A 687 -39.98 -24.65 -0.99
CA SER A 687 -38.52 -24.46 -1.05
C SER A 687 -37.81 -24.56 0.29
N PHE A 688 -36.53 -24.95 0.26
CA PHE A 688 -35.63 -24.86 1.42
C PHE A 688 -35.43 -23.36 1.73
N ASN A 689 -36.08 -22.86 2.78
CA ASN A 689 -36.02 -21.47 3.21
C ASN A 689 -34.58 -21.03 3.56
N ILE A 690 -33.87 -20.47 2.59
CA ILE A 690 -32.62 -19.71 2.79
C ILE A 690 -32.93 -18.22 3.06
N GLU A 691 -34.19 -17.77 2.87
CA GLU A 691 -34.59 -16.36 3.07
C GLU A 691 -35.09 -16.02 4.49
N ASP A 692 -35.32 -17.02 5.36
CA ASP A 692 -35.77 -16.81 6.74
C ASP A 692 -34.63 -16.45 7.71
N THR A 693 -33.35 -16.57 7.32
CA THR A 693 -32.20 -16.24 8.19
C THR A 693 -31.57 -14.88 7.92
N ALA A 694 -32.01 -14.13 6.91
CA ALA A 694 -31.38 -12.84 6.56
C ALA A 694 -32.35 -11.65 6.47
N SER A 695 -33.66 -11.84 6.65
CA SER A 695 -34.64 -10.76 6.46
C SER A 695 -35.68 -10.57 7.57
N ASP A 696 -35.89 -11.55 8.44
CA ASP A 696 -36.89 -11.45 9.52
C ASP A 696 -36.33 -10.93 10.86
N ASN A 697 -35.01 -10.99 11.09
CA ASN A 697 -34.42 -10.48 12.35
C ASN A 697 -33.77 -9.09 12.27
N PHE A 698 -33.61 -8.48 11.08
CA PHE A 698 -33.07 -7.11 10.95
C PHE A 698 -34.09 -6.05 10.48
N ALA A 699 -35.30 -6.45 10.09
CA ALA A 699 -36.31 -5.52 9.59
C ALA A 699 -37.40 -5.15 10.62
N ASN A 700 -37.37 -5.69 11.85
CA ASN A 700 -38.45 -5.51 12.84
C ASN A 700 -38.04 -4.83 14.16
N LYS A 701 -36.97 -4.03 14.16
CA LYS A 701 -36.70 -3.04 15.23
C LYS A 701 -35.99 -1.79 14.69
N THR A 702 -36.58 -1.06 13.76
CA THR A 702 -36.32 0.40 13.70
C THR A 702 -37.42 1.09 14.50
N PRO A 703 -37.20 1.44 15.77
CA PRO A 703 -38.04 2.43 16.44
C PRO A 703 -37.85 3.76 15.70
N ASP A 704 -38.72 4.03 14.74
CA ASP A 704 -38.78 5.31 14.05
C ASP A 704 -39.01 6.44 15.09
N ILE A 705 -38.46 7.63 14.84
CA ILE A 705 -38.70 8.81 15.69
C ILE A 705 -40.19 9.16 15.76
N THR A 706 -40.97 8.67 14.80
CA THR A 706 -42.43 8.76 14.71
C THR A 706 -43.20 7.84 15.67
N VAL A 707 -42.53 6.94 16.41
CA VAL A 707 -43.18 6.01 17.36
C VAL A 707 -43.94 6.79 18.45
N LYS A 708 -45.24 6.56 18.61
CA LYS A 708 -46.05 7.20 19.66
C LYS A 708 -45.55 6.79 21.05
N GLY A 709 -45.03 7.74 21.83
CA GLY A 709 -44.66 7.58 23.25
C GLY A 709 -43.19 7.85 23.62
N ASN A 710 -42.29 7.98 22.63
CA ASN A 710 -40.86 8.27 22.79
C ASN A 710 -40.55 9.74 23.15
N VAL A 711 -41.12 10.27 24.22
CA VAL A 711 -40.85 11.65 24.66
C VAL A 711 -39.61 11.71 25.55
N TYR A 712 -38.59 12.43 25.11
CA TYR A 712 -37.35 12.69 25.83
C TYR A 712 -37.57 13.74 26.93
N LYS A 713 -37.11 13.44 28.15
CA LYS A 713 -37.26 14.31 29.33
C LYS A 713 -36.00 14.39 30.20
N GLU A 714 -34.94 13.70 29.83
CA GLU A 714 -33.72 13.60 30.62
C GLU A 714 -32.87 14.86 30.47
N GLN A 715 -32.19 15.26 31.55
CA GLN A 715 -31.14 16.29 31.51
C GLN A 715 -29.82 15.60 31.82
N LEU A 716 -28.92 15.57 30.84
CA LEU A 716 -27.67 14.83 30.91
C LEU A 716 -26.48 15.81 30.86
N PRO A 717 -25.39 15.52 31.60
CA PRO A 717 -24.18 16.34 31.51
C PRO A 717 -23.56 16.25 30.12
N MET A 718 -22.92 17.33 29.68
CA MET A 718 -22.14 17.36 28.44
C MET A 718 -20.81 16.64 28.63
N LEU A 719 -20.30 15.96 27.60
CA LEU A 719 -19.01 15.26 27.67
C LEU A 719 -17.86 16.15 28.18
N GLU A 720 -17.83 17.43 27.81
CA GLU A 720 -16.80 18.38 28.27
C GLU A 720 -16.81 18.56 29.80
N GLN A 721 -18.00 18.54 30.41
CA GLN A 721 -18.16 18.64 31.87
C GLN A 721 -17.72 17.35 32.55
N VAL A 722 -18.08 16.20 31.98
CA VAL A 722 -17.67 14.88 32.48
C VAL A 722 -16.14 14.73 32.44
N ASN A 723 -15.52 15.12 31.32
CA ASN A 723 -14.06 15.07 31.13
C ASN A 723 -13.26 15.92 32.12
N GLN A 724 -13.85 16.99 32.65
CA GLN A 724 -13.23 17.83 33.68
C GLN A 724 -13.29 17.18 35.07
N ASN A 725 -14.30 16.36 35.33
CA ASN A 725 -14.53 15.70 36.62
C ASN A 725 -13.84 14.32 36.72
N ILE A 726 -13.45 13.72 35.59
CA ILE A 726 -12.69 12.46 35.58
C ILE A 726 -11.32 12.66 36.24
N ALA A 727 -11.07 11.88 37.29
CA ALA A 727 -9.79 11.85 37.98
C ALA A 727 -8.67 11.51 36.99
N LYS A 728 -7.64 12.35 36.93
CA LYS A 728 -6.52 12.15 36.00
C LYS A 728 -5.41 11.32 36.64
N PRO A 729 -4.78 10.39 35.90
CA PRO A 729 -3.65 9.62 36.41
C PRO A 729 -2.49 10.50 36.88
N THR A 730 -1.69 9.98 37.81
CA THR A 730 -0.56 10.71 38.42
C THR A 730 0.46 11.22 37.38
N TYR A 731 0.70 10.47 36.31
CA TYR A 731 1.62 10.92 35.25
C TYR A 731 1.10 12.16 34.50
N ILE A 732 -0.23 12.36 34.41
CA ILE A 732 -0.81 13.58 33.84
C ILE A 732 -0.70 14.75 34.81
N THR A 733 -0.85 14.52 36.11
CA THR A 733 -0.61 15.59 37.10
C THR A 733 0.85 16.05 37.05
N THR A 734 1.82 15.13 36.96
CA THR A 734 3.24 15.47 36.77
C THR A 734 3.49 16.33 35.53
N LEU A 735 2.84 16.02 34.40
CA LEU A 735 2.96 16.85 33.18
C LEU A 735 2.28 18.22 33.32
N LYS A 736 1.16 18.31 34.05
CA LYS A 736 0.47 19.60 34.29
C LYS A 736 1.32 20.58 35.09
N ASP A 737 2.24 20.09 35.91
CA ASP A 737 3.20 20.93 36.64
C ASP A 737 4.29 21.54 35.74
N ALA A 738 4.31 21.21 34.43
CA ALA A 738 5.32 21.73 33.52
C ALA A 738 5.09 23.22 33.17
N GLY A 739 6.11 24.05 33.39
CA GLY A 739 6.04 25.49 33.11
C GLY A 739 6.29 25.87 31.66
N SER A 740 6.83 24.96 30.84
CA SER A 740 7.16 25.19 29.43
C SER A 740 7.10 23.90 28.62
N PHE A 741 7.10 24.02 27.29
CA PHE A 741 7.16 22.85 26.41
C PHE A 741 8.44 22.01 26.62
N THR A 742 9.59 22.65 26.82
CA THR A 742 10.85 21.94 27.09
C THR A 742 10.80 21.18 28.42
N ASP A 743 10.29 21.81 29.48
CA ASP A 743 10.09 21.14 30.78
C ASP A 743 9.10 19.97 30.67
N ALA A 744 8.02 20.14 29.92
CA ALA A 744 7.07 19.06 29.64
C ALA A 744 7.74 17.87 28.93
N LYS A 745 8.59 18.12 27.92
CA LYS A 745 9.35 17.05 27.24
C LYS A 745 10.28 16.32 28.20
N SER A 746 11.01 17.05 29.06
CA SER A 746 11.90 16.44 30.06
C SER A 746 11.13 15.57 31.05
N LYS A 747 9.98 16.04 31.55
CA LYS A 747 9.11 15.24 32.43
C LYS A 747 8.55 14.02 31.73
N TYR A 748 8.11 14.15 30.47
CA TYR A 748 7.66 13.01 29.66
C TYR A 748 8.76 11.97 29.45
N ALA A 749 10.01 12.39 29.18
CA ALA A 749 11.14 11.49 29.05
C ALA A 749 11.39 10.67 30.32
N LEU A 750 11.20 11.26 31.51
CA LEU A 750 11.26 10.54 32.79
C LEU A 750 10.10 9.54 32.95
N LEU A 751 8.87 9.97 32.62
CA LEU A 751 7.66 9.15 32.72
C LEU A 751 7.70 7.94 31.79
N LEU A 752 8.40 8.04 30.67
CA LEU A 752 8.60 6.91 29.78
C LEU A 752 9.33 5.73 30.47
N ASN A 753 10.02 5.93 31.60
CA ASN A 753 10.70 4.85 32.35
C ASN A 753 9.81 4.23 33.44
N THR A 754 8.54 4.60 33.56
CA THR A 754 7.60 4.03 34.55
C THR A 754 6.79 2.87 33.95
N GLN A 755 6.11 2.11 34.80
CA GLN A 755 5.21 1.02 34.35
C GLN A 755 4.02 1.55 33.53
N ASP A 756 3.59 2.80 33.74
CA ASP A 756 2.49 3.41 32.99
C ASP A 756 2.76 3.42 31.49
N SER A 757 4.02 3.59 31.09
CA SER A 757 4.47 3.59 29.68
C SER A 757 4.24 2.26 28.95
N LYS A 758 3.80 1.21 29.64
CA LYS A 758 3.40 -0.07 29.04
C LYS A 758 1.91 -0.13 28.66
N THR A 759 1.17 0.99 28.77
CA THR A 759 -0.27 1.05 28.50
C THR A 759 -0.58 1.94 27.30
N ILE A 760 -1.65 1.62 26.55
CA ILE A 760 -2.15 2.48 25.47
C ILE A 760 -2.67 3.81 26.02
N SER A 761 -3.34 3.78 27.17
CA SER A 761 -3.86 4.98 27.85
C SER A 761 -2.76 5.99 28.14
N PHE A 762 -1.56 5.56 28.52
CA PHE A 762 -0.44 6.47 28.73
C PHE A 762 -0.13 7.29 27.47
N TYR A 763 -0.02 6.66 26.31
CA TYR A 763 0.27 7.36 25.05
C TYR A 763 -0.89 8.21 24.57
N VAL A 764 -2.14 7.77 24.76
CA VAL A 764 -3.33 8.59 24.45
C VAL A 764 -3.37 9.82 25.35
N ASN A 765 -3.28 9.66 26.67
CA ASN A 765 -3.40 10.74 27.64
C ASN A 765 -2.24 11.74 27.53
N THR A 766 -1.01 11.25 27.35
CA THR A 766 0.15 12.14 27.18
C THR A 766 0.11 12.85 25.84
N GLY A 767 -0.26 12.17 24.74
CA GLY A 767 -0.46 12.83 23.45
C GLY A 767 -1.55 13.91 23.51
N ASP A 768 -2.65 13.63 24.21
CA ASP A 768 -3.73 14.59 24.45
C ASP A 768 -3.28 15.79 25.28
N TYR A 769 -2.37 15.58 26.24
CA TYR A 769 -1.74 16.67 26.96
C TYR A 769 -0.84 17.52 26.04
N PHE A 770 -0.06 16.89 25.16
CA PHE A 770 0.90 17.58 24.29
C PHE A 770 0.26 18.31 23.11
N LYS A 771 -0.97 17.99 22.71
CA LYS A 771 -1.66 18.66 21.59
C LYS A 771 -1.82 20.18 21.78
N LYS A 772 -1.86 20.65 23.04
CA LYS A 772 -1.90 22.08 23.38
C LYS A 772 -0.57 22.81 23.13
N TRP A 773 0.54 22.06 23.14
CA TRP A 773 1.89 22.58 22.95
C TRP A 773 2.32 22.46 21.49
N ASP A 774 2.25 21.24 20.94
CA ASP A 774 2.66 20.94 19.58
C ASP A 774 1.95 19.67 19.07
N LYS A 775 1.13 19.84 18.03
CA LYS A 775 0.37 18.73 17.43
C LYS A 775 1.29 17.68 16.78
N LYS A 776 2.45 18.08 16.24
CA LYS A 776 3.39 17.15 15.62
C LYS A 776 4.01 16.22 16.68
N TYR A 777 4.42 16.76 17.82
CA TYR A 777 4.92 15.99 18.96
C TYR A 777 3.84 15.06 19.52
N ALA A 778 2.60 15.53 19.67
CA ALA A 778 1.47 14.69 20.06
C ALA A 778 1.22 13.53 19.07
N SER A 779 1.27 13.81 17.77
CA SER A 779 1.18 12.79 16.72
C SER A 779 2.27 11.73 16.85
N THR A 780 3.51 12.14 17.14
CA THR A 780 4.63 11.22 17.38
C THR A 780 4.38 10.38 18.63
N ILE A 781 3.85 10.95 19.72
CA ILE A 781 3.47 10.18 20.92
C ILE A 781 2.45 9.09 20.56
N TYR A 782 1.35 9.43 19.87
CA TYR A 782 0.33 8.46 19.45
C TYR A 782 0.93 7.35 18.58
N SER A 783 1.88 7.68 17.71
CA SER A 783 2.52 6.68 16.86
C SER A 783 3.32 5.62 17.64
N THR A 784 3.67 5.87 18.90
CA THR A 784 4.33 4.87 19.77
C THR A 784 3.48 3.60 19.91
N ILE A 785 2.15 3.73 19.81
CA ILE A 785 1.23 2.60 19.89
C ILE A 785 1.51 1.56 18.79
N LEU A 786 1.98 1.97 17.61
CA LEU A 786 2.30 1.06 16.51
C LEU A 786 3.49 0.14 16.84
N GLU A 787 4.46 0.64 17.62
CA GLU A 787 5.63 -0.11 18.08
C GLU A 787 5.28 -1.01 19.28
N LEU A 788 4.41 -0.52 20.16
CA LEU A 788 4.02 -1.22 21.38
C LEU A 788 3.07 -2.40 21.09
N ALA A 789 2.20 -2.25 20.10
CA ALA A 789 1.13 -3.19 19.80
C ALA A 789 0.93 -3.41 18.28
N PRO A 790 1.99 -3.82 17.54
CA PRO A 790 2.01 -3.84 16.07
C PRO A 790 1.01 -4.81 15.44
N LYS A 791 0.50 -5.79 16.19
CA LYS A 791 -0.49 -6.79 15.71
C LYS A 791 -1.85 -6.65 16.40
N ASN A 792 -2.06 -5.60 17.17
CA ASN A 792 -3.29 -5.40 17.93
C ASN A 792 -4.21 -4.40 17.21
N LEU A 793 -5.21 -4.90 16.48
CA LEU A 793 -6.12 -4.07 15.68
C LEU A 793 -6.80 -2.97 16.52
N LYS A 794 -7.21 -3.28 17.76
CA LYS A 794 -7.83 -2.33 18.69
C LYS A 794 -6.90 -1.15 19.00
N ALA A 795 -5.64 -1.43 19.32
CA ALA A 795 -4.64 -0.41 19.62
C ALA A 795 -4.26 0.42 18.37
N LEU A 796 -4.09 -0.23 17.21
CA LEU A 796 -3.76 0.46 15.96
C LEU A 796 -4.89 1.42 15.53
N LYS A 797 -6.16 1.01 15.65
CA LYS A 797 -7.32 1.88 15.43
C LYS A 797 -7.34 3.05 16.39
N THR A 798 -7.03 2.83 17.68
CA THR A 798 -6.88 3.93 18.65
C THR A 798 -5.87 4.97 18.17
N ALA A 799 -4.68 4.54 17.71
CA ALA A 799 -3.67 5.45 17.19
C ALA A 799 -4.19 6.24 15.98
N ALA A 800 -4.83 5.56 15.02
CA ALA A 800 -5.41 6.20 13.83
C ALA A 800 -6.49 7.22 14.20
N TYR A 801 -7.42 6.87 15.10
CA TYR A 801 -8.49 7.76 15.57
C TYR A 801 -7.93 9.03 16.20
N LYS A 802 -6.90 8.91 17.05
CA LYS A 802 -6.24 10.05 17.69
C LYS A 802 -5.45 10.93 16.72
N LEU A 803 -4.85 10.33 15.68
CA LEU A 803 -4.18 11.07 14.60
C LEU A 803 -5.19 11.86 13.76
N GLU A 804 -6.34 11.28 13.44
CA GLU A 804 -7.43 11.97 12.75
C GLU A 804 -8.02 13.11 13.58
N GLU A 805 -8.22 12.90 14.88
CA GLU A 805 -8.78 13.92 15.78
C GLU A 805 -7.94 15.20 15.81
N ILE A 806 -6.60 15.09 15.74
CA ILE A 806 -5.72 16.26 15.71
C ILE A 806 -5.54 16.87 14.31
N GLY A 807 -6.09 16.21 13.27
CA GLY A 807 -6.02 16.61 11.86
C GLY A 807 -4.79 16.10 11.10
N ASN A 808 -4.06 15.10 11.62
CA ASN A 808 -2.90 14.52 10.93
C ASN A 808 -3.32 13.37 10.01
N HIS A 809 -4.04 13.71 8.93
CA HIS A 809 -4.61 12.74 7.99
C HIS A 809 -3.56 11.93 7.24
N GLU A 810 -2.39 12.50 6.92
CA GLU A 810 -1.30 11.79 6.26
C GLU A 810 -0.78 10.64 7.13
N LYS A 811 -0.53 10.91 8.42
CA LYS A 811 -0.06 9.86 9.33
C LYS A 811 -1.15 8.83 9.59
N ALA A 812 -2.41 9.25 9.72
CA ALA A 812 -3.53 8.33 9.85
C ALA A 812 -3.66 7.41 8.64
N LEU A 813 -3.45 7.92 7.41
CA LEU A 813 -3.42 7.12 6.19
C LEU A 813 -2.34 6.04 6.25
N GLU A 814 -1.10 6.39 6.65
CA GLU A 814 -0.02 5.40 6.82
C GLU A 814 -0.42 4.29 7.82
N VAL A 815 -1.07 4.64 8.94
CA VAL A 815 -1.56 3.64 9.92
C VAL A 815 -2.66 2.77 9.31
N TYR A 816 -3.62 3.34 8.59
CA TYR A 816 -4.69 2.57 7.97
C TYR A 816 -4.19 1.65 6.84
N GLN A 817 -3.18 2.08 6.08
CA GLN A 817 -2.49 1.23 5.11
C GLN A 817 -1.83 0.03 5.80
N TYR A 818 -1.12 0.27 6.90
CA TYR A 818 -0.56 -0.82 7.70
C TYR A 818 -1.64 -1.77 8.25
N ILE A 819 -2.80 -1.24 8.68
CA ILE A 819 -3.93 -2.04 9.15
C ILE A 819 -4.51 -2.90 8.02
N VAL A 820 -4.74 -2.36 6.81
CA VAL A 820 -5.31 -3.15 5.71
C VAL A 820 -4.34 -4.23 5.23
N ASP A 821 -3.04 -3.97 5.24
CA ASP A 821 -2.01 -4.94 4.89
C ASP A 821 -1.91 -6.07 5.94
N SER A 822 -2.08 -5.72 7.22
CA SER A 822 -2.02 -6.67 8.33
C SER A 822 -3.33 -7.46 8.53
N PHE A 823 -4.47 -6.89 8.15
CA PHE A 823 -5.81 -7.46 8.34
C PHE A 823 -6.65 -7.38 7.05
N PRO A 824 -6.22 -8.03 5.95
CA PRO A 824 -6.82 -7.88 4.62
C PRO A 824 -8.22 -8.52 4.48
N SER A 825 -8.70 -9.26 5.47
CA SER A 825 -10.05 -9.84 5.45
C SER A 825 -11.12 -8.94 6.09
N LYS A 826 -10.74 -7.79 6.67
CA LYS A 826 -11.63 -6.94 7.46
C LYS A 826 -12.19 -5.81 6.59
N VAL A 827 -13.52 -5.77 6.43
CA VAL A 827 -14.23 -4.77 5.60
C VAL A 827 -13.90 -3.34 6.02
N GLN A 828 -13.87 -3.07 7.34
CA GLN A 828 -13.62 -1.73 7.87
C GLN A 828 -12.24 -1.17 7.44
N SER A 829 -11.21 -2.01 7.39
CA SER A 829 -9.84 -1.56 7.05
C SER A 829 -9.79 -0.89 5.67
N TYR A 830 -10.54 -1.41 4.70
CA TYR A 830 -10.60 -0.81 3.38
C TYR A 830 -11.38 0.50 3.37
N LEU A 831 -12.52 0.56 4.09
CA LEU A 831 -13.29 1.80 4.23
C LEU A 831 -12.45 2.92 4.84
N ASP A 832 -11.67 2.59 5.87
CA ASP A 832 -10.79 3.52 6.56
C ASP A 832 -9.72 4.08 5.61
N VAL A 833 -9.07 3.21 4.83
CA VAL A 833 -8.09 3.63 3.81
C VAL A 833 -8.71 4.51 2.73
N ALA A 834 -9.89 4.16 2.21
CA ALA A 834 -10.57 4.95 1.18
C ALA A 834 -10.98 6.36 1.68
N ARG A 835 -11.45 6.45 2.93
CA ARG A 835 -11.71 7.73 3.60
C ARG A 835 -10.43 8.51 3.84
N ALA A 836 -9.36 7.86 4.29
CA ALA A 836 -8.07 8.49 4.51
C ALA A 836 -7.46 9.04 3.20
N TYR A 837 -7.60 8.33 2.08
CA TYR A 837 -7.24 8.84 0.75
C TYR A 837 -8.06 10.08 0.38
N THR A 838 -9.37 10.08 0.68
CA THR A 838 -10.22 11.26 0.45
C THR A 838 -9.76 12.46 1.27
N ASN A 839 -9.44 12.24 2.56
CA ASN A 839 -8.98 13.29 3.49
C ASN A 839 -7.59 13.85 3.12
N THR A 840 -6.74 13.04 2.52
CA THR A 840 -5.40 13.41 2.01
C THR A 840 -5.42 13.91 0.56
N LYS A 841 -6.61 14.04 -0.05
CA LYS A 841 -6.82 14.49 -1.44
C LYS A 841 -6.26 13.55 -2.51
N ASN A 842 -6.00 12.30 -2.15
CA ASN A 842 -5.64 11.22 -3.07
C ASN A 842 -6.92 10.63 -3.69
N TYR A 843 -7.67 11.47 -4.43
CA TYR A 843 -9.02 11.14 -4.88
C TYR A 843 -9.06 10.01 -5.90
N LYS A 844 -8.01 9.85 -6.72
CA LYS A 844 -7.93 8.78 -7.71
C LYS A 844 -7.89 7.41 -7.02
N GLU A 845 -7.04 7.29 -6.00
CA GLU A 845 -6.89 6.11 -5.16
C GLU A 845 -8.18 5.84 -4.39
N ALA A 846 -8.78 6.88 -3.78
CA ALA A 846 -10.08 6.76 -3.10
C ALA A 846 -11.18 6.27 -4.03
N GLY A 847 -11.35 6.89 -5.20
CA GLY A 847 -12.38 6.54 -6.17
C GLY A 847 -12.23 5.10 -6.68
N SER A 848 -11.00 4.70 -7.01
CA SER A 848 -10.69 3.32 -7.40
C SER A 848 -11.06 2.31 -6.31
N LEU A 849 -10.64 2.58 -5.07
CA LEU A 849 -10.90 1.66 -3.96
C LEU A 849 -12.39 1.55 -3.64
N TYR A 850 -13.12 2.67 -3.58
CA TYR A 850 -14.58 2.62 -3.40
C TYR A 850 -15.32 1.94 -4.57
N THR A 851 -14.81 2.08 -5.80
CA THR A 851 -15.40 1.41 -6.97
C THR A 851 -15.24 -0.11 -6.85
N GLN A 852 -14.06 -0.58 -6.42
CA GLN A 852 -13.82 -1.99 -6.14
C GLN A 852 -14.72 -2.53 -5.02
N MET A 853 -14.97 -1.75 -3.96
CA MET A 853 -15.94 -2.12 -2.92
C MET A 853 -17.37 -2.19 -3.47
N TYR A 854 -17.77 -1.19 -4.26
CA TYR A 854 -19.11 -1.11 -4.85
C TYR A 854 -19.41 -2.32 -5.75
N PHE A 855 -18.44 -2.76 -6.55
CA PHE A 855 -18.54 -3.94 -7.39
C PHE A 855 -18.14 -5.25 -6.70
N ASN A 856 -17.76 -5.19 -5.42
CA ASN A 856 -17.33 -6.33 -4.61
C ASN A 856 -16.19 -7.13 -5.26
N THR A 857 -15.20 -6.45 -5.85
CA THR A 857 -14.09 -7.07 -6.59
C THR A 857 -12.85 -7.36 -5.75
N ILE A 858 -12.81 -6.91 -4.49
CA ILE A 858 -11.69 -7.17 -3.58
C ILE A 858 -11.77 -8.65 -3.14
N PRO A 859 -10.72 -9.46 -3.36
CA PRO A 859 -10.78 -10.88 -3.04
C PRO A 859 -11.00 -11.16 -1.55
N ASN A 860 -11.87 -12.12 -1.24
CA ASN A 860 -12.13 -12.64 0.12
C ASN A 860 -12.73 -11.63 1.12
N VAL A 861 -13.34 -10.55 0.64
CA VAL A 861 -14.01 -9.52 1.46
C VAL A 861 -15.40 -9.25 0.87
N ASP A 862 -16.44 -9.15 1.72
CA ASP A 862 -17.81 -8.87 1.28
C ASP A 862 -18.29 -7.50 1.75
N PHE A 863 -18.50 -6.59 0.79
CA PHE A 863 -18.96 -5.21 1.03
C PHE A 863 -20.48 -5.05 0.99
N THR A 864 -21.27 -6.13 0.87
CA THR A 864 -22.74 -6.07 0.75
C THR A 864 -23.38 -5.27 1.89
N ASN A 865 -22.92 -5.46 3.13
CA ASN A 865 -23.45 -4.77 4.33
C ASN A 865 -22.98 -3.32 4.48
N THR A 866 -22.08 -2.84 3.60
CA THR A 866 -21.56 -1.46 3.62
C THR A 866 -21.94 -0.64 2.39
N ALA A 867 -22.76 -1.22 1.49
CA ALA A 867 -23.18 -0.59 0.25
C ALA A 867 -23.74 0.85 0.43
N PRO A 868 -24.60 1.17 1.42
CA PRO A 868 -25.08 2.55 1.60
C PRO A 868 -23.94 3.55 1.85
N THR A 869 -23.01 3.18 2.73
CA THR A 869 -21.82 3.99 3.04
C THR A 869 -20.96 4.18 1.80
N VAL A 870 -20.61 3.09 1.10
CA VAL A 870 -19.79 3.14 -0.11
C VAL A 870 -20.43 4.01 -1.20
N ILE A 871 -21.74 3.89 -1.38
CA ILE A 871 -22.50 4.70 -2.34
C ILE A 871 -22.43 6.18 -1.99
N ASN A 872 -22.65 6.54 -0.72
CA ASN A 872 -22.59 7.93 -0.28
C ASN A 872 -21.18 8.53 -0.46
N GLU A 873 -20.13 7.77 -0.18
CA GLU A 873 -18.74 8.21 -0.40
C GLU A 873 -18.43 8.39 -1.89
N LEU A 874 -18.84 7.45 -2.75
CA LEU A 874 -18.69 7.57 -4.20
C LEU A 874 -19.45 8.78 -4.76
N ARG A 875 -20.69 8.99 -4.34
CA ARG A 875 -21.48 10.16 -4.78
C ARG A 875 -20.84 11.47 -4.34
N TYR A 876 -20.27 11.51 -3.14
CA TYR A 876 -19.48 12.67 -2.70
C TYR A 876 -18.30 12.93 -3.64
N LEU A 877 -17.51 11.90 -3.97
CA LEU A 877 -16.38 12.02 -4.90
C LEU A 877 -16.81 12.42 -6.30
N VAL A 878 -17.92 11.89 -6.81
CA VAL A 878 -18.46 12.27 -8.12
C VAL A 878 -18.96 13.72 -8.11
N ALA A 879 -19.67 14.16 -7.07
CA ALA A 879 -20.20 15.51 -7.00
C ALA A 879 -19.10 16.58 -6.94
N ASN A 880 -18.00 16.32 -6.22
CA ASN A 880 -16.98 17.32 -5.92
C ASN A 880 -15.64 17.11 -6.65
N HIS A 881 -15.35 15.89 -7.10
CA HIS A 881 -14.02 15.48 -7.60
C HIS A 881 -14.07 14.60 -8.86
N LYS A 882 -15.17 14.63 -9.64
CA LYS A 882 -15.38 13.80 -10.85
C LYS A 882 -14.19 13.74 -11.80
N SER A 883 -13.49 14.86 -12.03
CA SER A 883 -12.36 14.94 -12.97
C SER A 883 -11.11 14.21 -12.49
N GLN A 884 -11.05 13.79 -11.23
CA GLN A 884 -9.88 13.18 -10.59
C GLN A 884 -10.08 11.67 -10.32
N ILE A 885 -11.26 11.13 -10.64
CA ILE A 885 -11.60 9.71 -10.45
C ILE A 885 -11.93 9.05 -11.78
N ASP A 886 -11.80 7.72 -11.85
CA ASP A 886 -12.28 6.96 -13.01
C ASP A 886 -13.79 6.69 -12.90
N TYR A 887 -14.59 7.65 -13.36
CA TYR A 887 -16.05 7.57 -13.28
C TYR A 887 -16.70 6.81 -14.44
N LYS A 888 -15.93 6.37 -15.46
CA LYS A 888 -16.50 5.80 -16.68
C LYS A 888 -17.17 4.45 -16.47
N GLU A 889 -16.69 3.71 -15.48
CA GLU A 889 -17.21 2.40 -15.09
C GLU A 889 -18.41 2.50 -14.15
N LEU A 890 -18.69 3.70 -13.61
CA LEU A 890 -19.81 3.91 -12.70
C LEU A 890 -21.14 3.99 -13.45
N PRO A 891 -22.23 3.42 -12.89
CA PRO A 891 -23.57 3.54 -13.47
C PRO A 891 -24.01 5.01 -13.64
N PRO A 892 -24.81 5.36 -14.67
CA PRO A 892 -25.26 6.73 -14.90
C PRO A 892 -25.93 7.39 -13.70
N GLU A 893 -26.63 6.64 -12.85
CA GLU A 893 -27.30 7.12 -11.65
C GLU A 893 -26.31 7.61 -10.58
N MET A 894 -25.09 7.07 -10.57
CA MET A 894 -24.00 7.53 -9.71
C MET A 894 -23.37 8.84 -10.21
N LEU A 895 -23.69 9.26 -11.44
CA LEU A 895 -23.16 10.47 -12.09
C LEU A 895 -24.00 11.73 -11.84
N GLU A 896 -25.09 11.61 -11.08
CA GLU A 896 -25.88 12.75 -10.65
C GLU A 896 -25.05 13.72 -9.79
N LEU A 897 -25.00 14.99 -10.21
CA LEU A 897 -24.26 16.05 -9.52
C LEU A 897 -25.01 16.62 -8.32
N THR A 898 -26.28 16.25 -8.13
CA THR A 898 -27.11 16.72 -7.02
C THR A 898 -27.12 15.70 -5.90
N PHE A 899 -26.06 15.70 -5.08
CA PHE A 899 -25.98 14.91 -3.86
C PHE A 899 -25.65 15.83 -2.69
N LYS A 900 -26.58 15.93 -1.73
CA LYS A 900 -26.38 16.67 -0.49
C LYS A 900 -27.12 16.00 0.67
N LYS A 901 -26.57 16.13 1.87
CA LYS A 901 -27.20 15.81 3.16
C LYS A 901 -26.86 16.90 4.16
N ASP A 902 -27.81 17.28 5.02
CA ASP A 902 -27.55 18.34 6.00
C ASP A 902 -26.55 17.90 7.08
N TYR A 903 -26.77 16.74 7.69
CA TYR A 903 -25.76 16.10 8.52
C TYR A 903 -25.58 14.62 8.19
N ARG A 904 -24.32 14.19 8.15
CA ARG A 904 -23.90 12.80 8.15
C ARG A 904 -23.04 12.56 9.38
N ILE A 905 -23.35 11.52 10.14
CA ILE A 905 -22.63 11.16 11.36
C ILE A 905 -22.18 9.71 11.24
N VAL A 906 -20.89 9.48 11.42
CA VAL A 906 -20.31 8.14 11.39
C VAL A 906 -19.73 7.84 12.76
N PHE A 907 -20.21 6.76 13.38
CA PHE A 907 -19.63 6.21 14.60
C PHE A 907 -18.74 5.03 14.24
N GLU A 908 -17.55 4.98 14.81
CA GLU A 908 -16.56 3.93 14.59
C GLU A 908 -15.98 3.53 15.95
N TRP A 909 -15.87 2.24 16.22
CA TRP A 909 -15.32 1.72 17.48
C TRP A 909 -14.10 0.85 17.22
N ASN A 910 -13.15 0.88 18.16
CA ASN A 910 -11.88 0.16 17.99
C ASN A 910 -11.98 -1.33 18.39
N ASP A 911 -13.00 -1.72 19.16
CA ASP A 911 -13.22 -3.07 19.68
C ASP A 911 -14.61 -3.59 19.26
N PRO A 912 -14.72 -4.67 18.47
CA PRO A 912 -16.02 -5.15 18.01
C PRO A 912 -16.91 -5.71 19.13
N LEU A 913 -16.36 -6.01 20.31
CA LEU A 913 -17.11 -6.41 21.49
C LEU A 913 -17.56 -5.23 22.37
N ALA A 914 -17.32 -3.99 21.93
CA ALA A 914 -17.75 -2.80 22.67
C ALA A 914 -19.27 -2.82 22.91
N GLU A 915 -19.73 -2.50 24.11
CA GLU A 915 -21.14 -2.40 24.47
C GLU A 915 -21.54 -0.95 24.77
N PHE A 916 -22.43 -0.38 23.95
CA PHE A 916 -22.92 0.99 24.12
C PHE A 916 -24.28 1.23 23.46
N LYS A 917 -24.91 2.35 23.82
CA LYS A 917 -26.14 2.85 23.17
C LYS A 917 -25.93 4.29 22.72
N ILE A 918 -26.34 4.60 21.49
CA ILE A 918 -26.39 5.96 20.94
C ILE A 918 -27.84 6.38 20.78
N GLN A 919 -28.24 7.48 21.43
CA GLN A 919 -29.60 8.01 21.34
C GLN A 919 -29.59 9.37 20.65
N PHE A 920 -30.39 9.51 19.59
CA PHE A 920 -30.64 10.75 18.88
C PHE A 920 -31.96 11.35 19.37
N VAL A 921 -31.93 12.60 19.81
CA VAL A 921 -33.12 13.36 20.22
C VAL A 921 -33.31 14.51 19.24
N ASN A 922 -34.48 14.62 18.64
CA ASN A 922 -34.81 15.71 17.72
C ASN A 922 -35.34 16.95 18.45
N PRO A 923 -35.57 18.07 17.73
CA PRO A 923 -36.08 19.32 18.30
C PRO A 923 -37.46 19.21 18.95
N GLU A 924 -38.25 18.18 18.61
CA GLU A 924 -39.58 17.92 19.19
C GLU A 924 -39.51 17.07 20.47
N ASN A 925 -38.31 16.82 21.00
CA ASN A 925 -38.04 15.90 22.10
C ASN A 925 -38.50 14.46 21.80
N LYS A 926 -38.46 14.05 20.53
CA LYS A 926 -38.62 12.66 20.12
C LYS A 926 -37.25 12.02 20.00
N TYR A 927 -37.16 10.73 20.28
CA TYR A 927 -35.87 10.04 20.22
C TYR A 927 -35.91 8.69 19.52
N PHE A 928 -34.74 8.32 19.00
CA PHE A 928 -34.37 7.00 18.49
C PHE A 928 -33.09 6.55 19.19
N THR A 929 -32.96 5.26 19.48
CA THR A 929 -31.76 4.68 20.09
C THR A 929 -31.23 3.56 19.21
N PHE A 930 -29.98 3.68 18.80
CA PHE A 930 -29.16 2.59 18.30
C PHE A 930 -28.51 1.89 19.49
N SER A 931 -28.67 0.57 19.56
CA SER A 931 -28.06 -0.28 20.57
C SER A 931 -27.00 -1.14 19.92
N HIS A 932 -25.89 -1.30 20.63
CA HIS A 932 -24.82 -2.23 20.31
C HIS A 932 -24.48 -2.91 21.63
N THR A 933 -25.31 -3.87 22.02
CA THR A 933 -25.16 -4.61 23.27
C THR A 933 -25.33 -6.08 23.00
N GLU A 934 -24.57 -6.93 23.69
CA GLU A 934 -24.68 -8.39 23.53
C GLU A 934 -26.12 -8.87 23.78
N PHE A 935 -26.84 -8.21 24.69
CA PHE A 935 -28.21 -8.55 25.05
C PHE A 935 -29.26 -8.20 23.99
N GLU A 936 -29.19 -6.99 23.40
CA GLU A 936 -30.21 -6.53 22.46
C GLU A 936 -29.88 -6.87 21.00
N ASP A 937 -28.59 -7.05 20.67
CA ASP A 937 -28.06 -7.01 19.31
C ASP A 937 -27.04 -8.13 19.01
N THR A 938 -27.14 -9.30 19.64
CA THR A 938 -26.20 -10.42 19.46
C THR A 938 -25.93 -10.76 17.98
N GLU A 939 -26.98 -10.83 17.16
CA GLU A 939 -26.87 -11.15 15.72
C GLU A 939 -26.10 -10.07 14.94
N LEU A 940 -26.29 -8.79 15.31
CA LEU A 940 -25.60 -7.67 14.69
C LEU A 940 -24.10 -7.77 14.98
N ILE A 941 -23.76 -7.91 16.26
CA ILE A 941 -22.36 -7.96 16.71
C ILE A 941 -21.67 -9.19 16.12
N THR A 942 -22.35 -10.34 16.07
CA THR A 942 -21.82 -11.56 15.43
C THR A 942 -21.49 -11.32 13.96
N SER A 943 -22.44 -10.75 13.19
CA SER A 943 -22.21 -10.40 11.78
C SER A 943 -21.09 -9.37 11.60
N GLU A 944 -20.97 -8.40 12.52
CA GLU A 944 -19.91 -7.39 12.49
C GLU A 944 -18.52 -7.98 12.75
N ILE A 945 -18.40 -8.93 13.70
CA ILE A 945 -17.16 -9.68 13.96
C ILE A 945 -16.77 -10.51 12.75
N GLU A 946 -17.72 -11.26 12.18
CA GLU A 946 -17.50 -12.14 11.02
C GLU A 946 -16.99 -11.37 9.79
N ASN A 947 -17.57 -10.19 9.53
CA ASN A 947 -17.24 -9.36 8.37
C ASN A 947 -16.16 -8.31 8.67
N GLY A 948 -15.82 -8.08 9.95
CA GLY A 948 -14.90 -7.03 10.37
C GLY A 948 -15.43 -5.61 10.12
N LEU A 949 -16.72 -5.36 10.33
CA LEU A 949 -17.37 -4.04 10.22
C LEU A 949 -17.50 -3.40 11.60
N HIS A 950 -16.86 -2.26 11.84
CA HIS A 950 -16.84 -1.63 13.17
C HIS A 950 -17.34 -0.18 13.09
N SER A 951 -18.32 0.07 12.22
CA SER A 951 -18.85 1.42 12.02
C SER A 951 -20.32 1.42 11.66
N LYS A 952 -20.98 2.51 12.03
CA LYS A 952 -22.37 2.79 11.69
C LYS A 952 -22.55 4.24 11.24
N GLU A 953 -23.23 4.39 10.10
CA GLU A 953 -23.61 5.69 9.54
C GLU A 953 -25.05 6.06 9.93
N PHE A 954 -25.24 7.33 10.27
CA PHE A 954 -26.54 7.96 10.49
C PHE A 954 -26.62 9.25 9.67
N ILE A 955 -27.80 9.52 9.12
CA ILE A 955 -28.07 10.71 8.31
C ILE A 955 -29.21 11.47 8.98
N ILE A 956 -29.03 12.77 9.15
CA ILE A 956 -30.07 13.71 9.59
C ILE A 956 -30.32 14.63 8.40
N ASP A 957 -31.50 14.50 7.82
CA ASP A 957 -31.94 15.16 6.59
C ASP A 957 -33.37 15.66 6.84
N ASP A 958 -33.50 16.55 7.83
CA ASP A 958 -34.79 16.92 8.41
C ASP A 958 -35.29 18.28 7.93
N GLU A 959 -36.60 18.35 7.65
CA GLU A 959 -37.35 19.57 7.39
C GLU A 959 -37.54 20.44 8.65
N VAL A 960 -37.15 19.94 9.83
CA VAL A 960 -37.43 20.56 11.13
C VAL A 960 -36.17 21.23 11.68
N SER A 961 -36.20 22.57 11.78
CA SER A 961 -35.12 23.32 12.43
C SER A 961 -35.14 23.16 13.94
N GLY A 962 -33.97 23.00 14.54
CA GLY A 962 -33.75 23.12 15.97
C GLY A 962 -32.59 22.27 16.48
N ASP A 963 -32.57 22.10 17.79
CA ASP A 963 -31.51 21.42 18.51
C ASP A 963 -31.68 19.90 18.46
N TRP A 964 -30.66 19.21 17.94
CA TRP A 964 -30.53 17.77 18.05
C TRP A 964 -29.53 17.42 19.16
N LEU A 965 -29.88 16.44 20.00
CA LEU A 965 -28.97 15.89 21.01
C LEU A 965 -28.52 14.49 20.60
N ILE A 966 -27.23 14.24 20.74
CA ILE A 966 -26.63 12.92 20.58
C ILE A 966 -26.15 12.48 21.96
N ASN A 967 -26.83 11.50 22.53
CA ASN A 967 -26.51 10.95 23.83
C ASN A 967 -25.81 9.60 23.67
N THR A 968 -24.95 9.24 24.63
CA THR A 968 -24.38 7.90 24.72
C THR A 968 -24.56 7.33 26.12
N HIS A 969 -24.70 6.01 26.20
CA HIS A 969 -24.55 5.24 27.42
C HIS A 969 -23.60 4.08 27.16
N SER A 970 -22.51 4.02 27.92
CA SER A 970 -21.50 2.98 27.80
C SER A 970 -21.73 1.91 28.86
N PHE A 971 -21.51 0.65 28.49
CA PHE A 971 -21.49 -0.49 29.42
C PHE A 971 -20.08 -1.06 29.59
N GLU A 972 -19.08 -0.37 29.04
CA GLU A 972 -17.68 -0.75 29.13
C GLU A 972 -17.16 -0.65 30.56
N ARG A 973 -16.28 -1.59 30.90
CA ARG A 973 -15.46 -1.49 32.10
C ARG A 973 -14.19 -0.70 31.80
N GLU A 974 -13.66 -0.04 32.81
CA GLU A 974 -12.40 0.66 32.68
C GLU A 974 -11.25 -0.33 32.42
N ASP A 975 -10.71 -0.31 31.19
CA ASP A 975 -9.47 -1.00 30.81
C ASP A 975 -8.38 0.04 30.55
N ILE A 976 -7.50 0.24 31.54
CA ILE A 976 -6.40 1.19 31.44
C ILE A 976 -5.34 0.71 30.43
N LYS A 977 -5.20 -0.60 30.20
CA LYS A 977 -4.13 -1.14 29.38
C LYS A 977 -4.42 -0.92 27.89
N ASN A 978 -5.62 -1.24 27.43
CA ASN A 978 -6.05 -1.07 26.04
C ASN A 978 -7.54 -0.64 25.96
N PRO A 979 -7.86 0.64 26.20
CA PRO A 979 -9.25 1.08 26.34
C PRO A 979 -10.08 0.93 25.06
N VAL A 980 -11.40 0.86 25.26
CA VAL A 980 -12.38 0.94 24.17
C VAL A 980 -12.65 2.40 23.84
N TYR A 981 -12.46 2.77 22.58
CA TYR A 981 -12.67 4.11 22.06
C TYR A 981 -13.77 4.13 21.00
N LEU A 982 -14.67 5.10 21.12
CA LEU A 982 -15.67 5.47 20.14
C LEU A 982 -15.22 6.76 19.43
N LYS A 983 -14.99 6.69 18.12
CA LYS A 983 -14.77 7.85 17.25
C LYS A 983 -16.10 8.26 16.63
N MET A 984 -16.46 9.52 16.77
CA MET A 984 -17.60 10.14 16.10
C MET A 984 -17.10 11.17 15.09
N THR A 985 -17.42 10.97 13.83
CA THR A 985 -17.16 11.92 12.75
C THR A 985 -18.48 12.57 12.33
N THR A 986 -18.59 13.89 12.51
CA THR A 986 -19.74 14.68 12.03
C THR A 986 -19.35 15.43 10.78
N TYR A 987 -20.12 15.25 9.71
CA TYR A 987 -20.10 16.06 8.51
C TYR A 987 -21.34 16.95 8.49
N GLU A 988 -21.14 18.25 8.38
CA GLU A 988 -22.18 19.26 8.14
C GLU A 988 -22.12 19.66 6.66
N ASP A 989 -23.27 19.90 6.03
CA ASP A 989 -23.37 20.20 4.59
C ASP A 989 -22.72 19.13 3.70
N PHE A 990 -22.88 17.85 4.07
CA PHE A 990 -22.22 16.74 3.37
C PHE A 990 -22.61 16.69 1.89
N GLY A 991 -21.60 16.60 1.01
CA GLY A 991 -21.79 16.65 -0.44
C GLY A 991 -21.72 18.05 -1.05
N LEU A 992 -21.72 19.12 -0.25
CA LEU A 992 -21.59 20.50 -0.72
C LEU A 992 -20.16 21.04 -0.56
N ALA A 993 -19.83 22.09 -1.31
CA ALA A 993 -18.56 22.80 -1.16
C ALA A 993 -18.38 23.47 0.22
N SER A 994 -19.47 23.70 0.97
CA SER A 994 -19.46 24.23 2.33
C SER A 994 -19.23 23.18 3.42
N GLN A 995 -19.01 21.91 3.04
CA GLN A 995 -18.88 20.80 3.98
C GLN A 995 -17.86 21.07 5.08
N GLN A 996 -18.26 20.84 6.33
CA GLN A 996 -17.36 20.88 7.49
C GLN A 996 -17.32 19.52 8.19
N THR A 997 -16.12 19.12 8.63
CA THR A 997 -15.91 17.86 9.34
C THR A 997 -15.39 18.11 10.74
N LYS A 998 -15.98 17.45 11.74
CA LYS A 998 -15.48 17.45 13.13
C LYS A 998 -15.38 16.02 13.64
N ILE A 999 -14.20 15.66 14.15
CA ILE A 999 -13.89 14.34 14.72
C ILE A 999 -13.76 14.48 16.23
N GLN A 1000 -14.29 13.50 16.96
CA GLN A 1000 -14.22 13.42 18.41
C GLN A 1000 -14.01 11.98 18.83
N VAL A 1001 -13.01 11.70 19.67
CA VAL A 1001 -12.68 10.35 20.14
C VAL A 1001 -12.94 10.27 21.64
N VAL A 1002 -13.70 9.26 22.05
CA VAL A 1002 -14.25 9.14 23.41
C VAL A 1002 -13.83 7.80 24.00
N ASN A 1003 -13.23 7.81 25.20
CA ASN A 1003 -12.96 6.60 25.96
C ASN A 1003 -14.27 6.11 26.60
N LEU A 1004 -14.81 4.98 26.15
CA LEU A 1004 -16.07 4.45 26.64
C LEU A 1004 -15.96 3.91 28.07
N GLY A 1005 -14.77 3.45 28.50
CA GLY A 1005 -14.54 2.96 29.86
C GLY A 1005 -14.49 4.06 30.93
N GLU A 1006 -14.33 5.33 30.53
CA GLU A 1006 -14.37 6.48 31.45
C GLU A 1006 -15.80 7.04 31.65
N ILE A 1007 -16.79 6.52 30.91
CA ILE A 1007 -18.18 6.98 30.94
C ILE A 1007 -19.03 5.93 31.66
N SER A 1008 -19.29 6.12 32.95
CA SER A 1008 -20.13 5.20 33.75
C SER A 1008 -21.62 5.53 33.70
N GLU A 1009 -21.98 6.75 33.32
CA GLU A 1009 -23.37 7.23 33.27
C GLU A 1009 -23.77 7.62 31.84
N LYS A 1010 -25.07 7.81 31.60
CA LYS A 1010 -25.55 8.31 30.31
C LYS A 1010 -25.23 9.81 30.19
N ILE A 1011 -24.67 10.22 29.05
CA ILE A 1011 -24.18 11.60 28.83
C ILE A 1011 -24.61 12.15 27.46
N THR A 1012 -24.52 13.47 27.29
CA THR A 1012 -24.65 14.12 25.97
C THR A 1012 -23.27 14.23 25.30
N LEU A 1013 -23.05 13.54 24.19
CA LEU A 1013 -21.82 13.63 23.39
C LEU A 1013 -21.71 14.97 22.67
N LYS A 1014 -22.81 15.39 22.03
CA LYS A 1014 -22.84 16.57 21.18
C LYS A 1014 -24.26 17.09 21.00
N LYS A 1015 -24.34 18.41 20.85
CA LYS A 1015 -25.53 19.14 20.41
C LYS A 1015 -25.30 19.64 18.98
N LEU A 1016 -26.22 19.36 18.06
CA LEU A 1016 -26.22 19.85 16.68
C LEU A 1016 -27.36 20.86 16.51
N ILE A 1017 -27.16 21.88 15.68
CA ILE A 1017 -28.16 22.92 15.44
C ILE A 1017 -28.54 22.88 13.96
N THR A 1018 -29.76 22.43 13.66
CA THR A 1018 -30.28 22.43 12.28
C THR A 1018 -30.98 23.76 12.02
N HIS A 1019 -30.71 24.37 10.86
CA HIS A 1019 -31.40 25.56 10.40
C HIS A 1019 -32.29 25.22 9.20
N LEU A 1020 -33.53 25.72 9.20
CA LEU A 1020 -34.39 25.69 8.02
C LEU A 1020 -33.68 26.45 6.90
N LYS A 1021 -33.14 25.74 5.91
CA LYS A 1021 -32.59 26.36 4.70
C LYS A 1021 -33.78 26.85 3.87
N LYS A 1022 -33.90 28.17 3.72
CA LYS A 1022 -34.86 28.84 2.84
C LYS A 1022 -34.61 28.52 1.38
#